data_AF-A0A1I9YUF7-F1
#
_entry.id   AF-A0A1I9YUF7-F1
#
_cell.length_a   1.000
_cell.length_b   1.000
_cell.length_c   1.000
_cell.angle_alpha   90.00
_cell.angle_beta   90.00
_cell.angle_gamma   90.00
#
_symmetry.space_group_name_H-M   'P 1'
#
loop_
_entity.id
_entity.type
_entity.pdbx_description
1 polymer ?
#
loop_
_entity_poly.entity_id
_entity_poly.type
_entity_poly.pdbx_seq_one_letter_code
_entity_poly.pdbx_strand_id
1 'polypeptide(L)'
;MPNSAQMPRSALTRRIVGDLAQAVWRYRGQTVAALALMIAARLATVLVPLTLKHIVDELGHPLAQAVFPVFLVLAYALLRFFGDALNEARDVVFSIVVQRTVAALTERTFAHLHRLSARFHARRETGAIVRDVQKGADGIGFLLGTALFTIVPTLFEIAVIVAIMVHNYAREFMLAVAVTFVLYAGYTFVFTRRRVAFQRAVNQLEARSDGRLVDSLLNYDTVKYFATEDSETQRLGDVLEQWVHARVANQNALTALHVGQSAVIALGVAAVMLLATQHVVAGSMSVGDLILVNAYLIQICMPLNTLGFVFRETNDALVNVERMFVILAARGRVGEDIDARDAQPLKIGAGLIEFEHVDFGYDSARQVLRDVDFHAYPGKTLAVVGGSGSGKSTLVKLLFRLYRPERGMIRIDGQDISMVTQRSLREAIGIVPQDTVLFNETIAYNIAYGRPSATRADVVRAARAAQLDEFIERLPDHYDTRVGERGVRLSGGERQRIAIARAILKDPRIIVFDEATSALDTRSERAIQTELTRLAHGRTSIVIAHRLSTVVDADWILVMEHGQVVEQGTHRELLAREGVYAKMWSLQWQQGELEHAQRRLTARSVSISALTAGVIDALHDEIAEHRVLVYAEPSDNELRVTGDPSVLQPLIAELCRNEIAQASPGQRIALRAQRHGNHVWVSVLGTGDKPAELSQATARHMESALAAAGGSFTLTPLHGRLAYVAMLPLRPIADAQSPLASLPSAPGAGEAAPLDGLFVIAIDDQEEARDALEAVLSTSGARARLFAAGTEALDWLRATDPARWPQVLLCDLMLGGEDGYDVLRRLRELEGQRSSLAGRPLPAIALTGYADALDEQRARAAGYNAHLHKPVPPAELIAAIRRLAHAPSRADTALP
;
A
#
# COMPACT_ATOMS: atom_id res chain seq x y z
N MET A 1 29.23 8.39 8.55
CA MET A 1 30.34 7.54 8.04
C MET A 1 31.65 8.27 8.30
N PRO A 2 32.67 7.63 8.89
CA PRO A 2 34.04 7.90 8.51
C PRO A 2 34.44 6.87 7.42
N ASN A 3 34.90 7.37 6.28
CA ASN A 3 35.69 6.68 5.25
C ASN A 3 35.36 5.21 4.93
N SER A 4 34.40 4.98 4.04
CA SER A 4 34.69 4.01 2.97
C SER A 4 35.77 4.66 2.10
N ALA A 5 37.02 4.22 2.27
CA ALA A 5 38.11 4.60 1.38
C ALA A 5 37.63 4.43 -0.06
N GLN A 6 37.37 5.55 -0.76
CA GLN A 6 37.11 5.55 -2.18
C GLN A 6 38.35 4.92 -2.80
N MET A 7 38.23 3.68 -3.29
CA MET A 7 39.30 3.07 -4.05
C MET A 7 39.70 4.08 -5.14
N PRO A 8 41.00 4.38 -5.32
CA PRO A 8 41.42 5.31 -6.36
C PRO A 8 40.85 4.81 -7.69
N ARG A 9 40.25 5.70 -8.48
CA ARG A 9 39.55 5.36 -9.74
C ARG A 9 40.36 4.42 -10.63
N SER A 10 41.68 4.60 -10.69
CA SER A 10 42.60 3.74 -11.44
C SER A 10 42.62 2.28 -10.97
N ALA A 11 42.49 2.01 -9.67
CA ALA A 11 42.43 0.66 -9.11
C ALA A 11 41.08 -0.01 -9.41
N LEU A 12 39.99 0.76 -9.39
CA LEU A 12 38.67 0.27 -9.74
C LEU A 12 38.56 -0.06 -11.24
N THR A 13 39.05 0.83 -12.12
CA THR A 13 39.10 0.57 -13.57
C THR A 13 39.93 -0.66 -13.90
N ARG A 14 41.10 -0.85 -13.27
CA ARG A 14 41.94 -2.03 -13.48
C ARG A 14 41.21 -3.32 -13.06
N ARG A 15 40.44 -3.27 -11.97
CA ARG A 15 39.61 -4.40 -11.53
C ARG A 15 38.45 -4.69 -12.46
N ILE A 16 37.75 -3.66 -12.95
CA ILE A 16 36.68 -3.80 -13.96
C ILE A 16 37.22 -4.48 -15.21
N VAL A 17 38.37 -4.02 -15.74
CA VAL A 17 39.01 -4.62 -16.91
C VAL A 17 39.41 -6.06 -16.64
N GLY A 18 39.97 -6.37 -15.47
CA GLY A 18 40.34 -7.74 -15.08
C GLY A 18 39.14 -8.68 -15.01
N ASP A 19 38.07 -8.27 -14.32
CA ASP A 19 36.85 -9.07 -14.16
C ASP A 19 36.13 -9.27 -15.51
N LEU A 20 36.09 -8.24 -16.37
CA LEU A 20 35.53 -8.35 -17.72
C LEU A 20 36.39 -9.24 -18.62
N ALA A 21 37.71 -9.11 -18.58
CA ALA A 21 38.62 -9.96 -19.35
C ALA A 21 38.45 -11.43 -18.95
N GLN A 22 38.35 -11.72 -17.65
CA GLN A 22 38.09 -13.08 -17.16
C GLN A 22 36.71 -13.60 -17.61
N ALA A 23 35.69 -12.75 -17.58
CA ALA A 23 34.34 -13.11 -18.02
C ALA A 23 34.27 -13.43 -19.53
N VAL A 24 34.96 -12.64 -20.36
CA VAL A 24 35.10 -12.90 -21.81
C VAL A 24 35.93 -14.17 -22.06
N TRP A 25 37.01 -14.35 -21.32
CA TRP A 25 37.89 -15.52 -21.45
C TRP A 25 37.22 -16.84 -21.06
N ARG A 26 36.18 -16.80 -20.22
CA ARG A 26 35.31 -17.96 -19.96
C ARG A 26 34.73 -18.55 -21.26
N TYR A 27 34.51 -17.70 -22.27
CA TYR A 27 34.05 -18.04 -23.61
C TYR A 27 35.19 -17.92 -24.65
N ARG A 28 36.40 -18.39 -24.30
CA ARG A 28 37.61 -18.31 -25.15
C ARG A 28 37.41 -18.83 -26.57
N GLY A 29 36.64 -19.89 -26.77
CA GLY A 29 36.41 -20.47 -28.10
C GLY A 29 35.71 -19.49 -29.04
N GLN A 30 34.57 -18.92 -28.60
CA GLN A 30 33.86 -17.91 -29.38
C GLN A 30 34.64 -16.60 -29.49
N THR A 31 35.35 -16.20 -28.45
CA THR A 31 36.16 -14.97 -28.45
C THR A 31 37.31 -15.06 -29.47
N VAL A 32 38.03 -16.18 -29.50
CA VAL A 32 39.11 -16.40 -30.47
C VAL A 32 38.55 -16.52 -31.88
N ALA A 33 37.42 -17.22 -32.07
CA ALA A 33 36.75 -17.30 -33.37
C ALA A 33 36.32 -15.91 -33.88
N ALA A 34 35.71 -15.08 -33.03
CA ALA A 34 35.35 -13.71 -33.38
C ALA A 34 36.58 -12.85 -33.71
N LEU A 35 37.67 -12.99 -32.96
CA LEU A 35 38.92 -12.28 -33.25
C LEU A 35 39.53 -12.72 -34.59
N ALA A 36 39.49 -14.01 -34.91
CA ALA A 36 39.96 -14.52 -36.19
C ALA A 36 39.11 -14.02 -37.36
N LEU A 37 37.77 -14.05 -37.22
CA LEU A 37 36.83 -13.48 -38.21
C LEU A 37 37.04 -11.98 -38.38
N MET A 38 37.30 -11.24 -37.28
CA MET A 38 37.62 -9.82 -37.31
C MET A 38 38.87 -9.54 -38.14
N ILE A 39 39.96 -10.26 -37.88
CA ILE A 39 41.22 -10.09 -38.62
C ILE A 39 41.01 -10.42 -40.10
N ALA A 40 40.35 -11.54 -40.40
CA ALA A 40 40.06 -11.94 -41.78
C ALA A 40 39.19 -10.92 -42.52
N ALA A 41 38.14 -10.40 -41.88
CA ALA A 41 37.29 -9.34 -42.43
C ALA A 41 38.08 -8.07 -42.73
N ARG A 42 38.89 -7.58 -41.77
CA ARG A 42 39.68 -6.35 -41.96
C ARG A 42 40.75 -6.50 -43.02
N LEU A 43 41.42 -7.64 -43.10
CA LEU A 43 42.35 -7.94 -44.18
C LEU A 43 41.65 -7.90 -45.54
N ALA A 44 40.47 -8.52 -45.66
CA ALA A 44 39.67 -8.45 -46.90
C ALA A 44 39.31 -7.00 -47.26
N THR A 45 38.84 -6.19 -46.31
CA THR A 45 38.53 -4.77 -46.52
C THR A 45 39.72 -3.94 -46.99
N VAL A 46 40.92 -4.21 -46.46
CA VAL A 46 42.16 -3.53 -46.86
C VAL A 46 42.69 -4.02 -48.22
N LEU A 47 42.40 -5.27 -48.60
CA LEU A 47 42.76 -5.84 -49.90
C LEU A 47 41.86 -5.33 -51.05
N VAL A 48 40.62 -4.88 -50.77
CA VAL A 48 39.68 -4.39 -51.79
C VAL A 48 40.22 -3.21 -52.60
N PRO A 49 40.81 -2.16 -52.00
CA PRO A 49 41.48 -1.10 -52.76
C PRO A 49 42.67 -1.58 -53.61
N LEU A 50 43.43 -2.59 -53.16
CA LEU A 50 44.55 -3.15 -53.92
C LEU A 50 44.08 -3.90 -55.16
N THR A 51 43.01 -4.67 -55.06
CA THR A 51 42.43 -5.34 -56.24
C THR A 51 41.87 -4.31 -57.22
N LEU A 52 41.25 -3.23 -56.73
CA LEU A 52 40.79 -2.13 -57.56
C LEU A 52 41.93 -1.42 -58.29
N LYS A 53 43.07 -1.19 -57.62
CA LYS A 53 44.30 -0.69 -58.27
C LYS A 53 44.71 -1.58 -59.44
N HIS A 54 44.85 -2.89 -59.21
CA HIS A 54 45.27 -3.82 -60.25
C HIS A 54 44.30 -3.86 -61.44
N ILE A 55 42.98 -3.78 -61.19
CA ILE A 55 41.97 -3.71 -62.26
C ILE A 55 42.23 -2.49 -63.15
N VAL A 56 42.49 -1.32 -62.55
CA VAL A 56 42.69 -0.07 -63.30
C VAL A 56 44.02 -0.08 -64.06
N ASP A 57 45.08 -0.59 -63.45
CA ASP A 57 46.39 -0.69 -64.09
C ASP A 57 46.37 -1.63 -65.30
N GLU A 58 45.69 -2.78 -65.19
CA GLU A 58 45.53 -3.74 -66.30
C GLU A 58 44.66 -3.19 -67.45
N LEU A 59 43.59 -2.46 -67.12
CA LEU A 59 42.75 -1.78 -68.12
C LEU A 59 43.49 -0.64 -68.85
N GLY A 60 44.56 -0.12 -68.27
CA GLY A 60 45.41 0.90 -68.88
C GLY A 60 46.37 0.37 -69.96
N HIS A 61 46.54 -0.95 -70.10
CA HIS A 61 47.44 -1.56 -71.09
C HIS A 61 46.70 -1.94 -72.40
N PRO A 62 47.19 -1.53 -73.59
CA PRO A 62 46.50 -1.73 -74.87
C PRO A 62 46.39 -3.20 -75.36
N LEU A 63 46.91 -4.18 -74.62
CA LEU A 63 46.94 -5.60 -74.97
C LEU A 63 46.15 -6.51 -74.00
N ALA A 64 45.37 -5.96 -73.08
CA ALA A 64 44.63 -6.77 -72.11
C ALA A 64 43.56 -7.65 -72.81
N GLN A 65 43.76 -8.97 -72.82
CA GLN A 65 42.71 -9.91 -73.20
C GLN A 65 41.54 -9.77 -72.22
N ALA A 66 40.32 -9.56 -72.73
CA ALA A 66 39.12 -9.24 -71.95
C ALA A 66 38.78 -10.22 -70.80
N VAL A 67 39.38 -11.41 -70.80
CA VAL A 67 39.16 -12.46 -69.79
C VAL A 67 39.78 -12.10 -68.44
N PHE A 68 40.99 -11.51 -68.40
CA PHE A 68 41.73 -11.26 -67.15
C PHE A 68 41.10 -10.15 -66.26
N PRO A 69 40.65 -8.99 -66.80
CA PRO A 69 39.96 -7.97 -66.02
C PRO A 69 38.62 -8.44 -65.43
N VAL A 70 37.89 -9.34 -66.12
CA VAL A 70 36.62 -9.89 -65.62
C VAL A 70 36.84 -10.74 -64.36
N PHE A 71 37.90 -11.57 -64.34
CA PHE A 71 38.27 -12.33 -63.13
C PHE A 71 38.65 -11.42 -61.96
N LEU A 72 39.37 -10.32 -62.22
CA LEU A 72 39.73 -9.36 -61.17
C LEU A 72 38.51 -8.59 -60.63
N VAL A 73 37.56 -8.20 -61.49
CA VAL A 73 36.31 -7.56 -61.05
C VAL A 73 35.46 -8.53 -60.22
N LEU A 74 35.36 -9.80 -60.63
CA LEU A 74 34.68 -10.83 -59.85
C LEU A 74 35.39 -11.06 -58.51
N ALA A 75 36.72 -11.11 -58.49
CA ALA A 75 37.52 -11.21 -57.27
C ALA A 75 37.31 -10.01 -56.34
N TYR A 76 37.25 -8.79 -56.88
CA TYR A 76 36.91 -7.57 -56.13
C TYR A 76 35.52 -7.66 -55.50
N ALA A 77 34.50 -8.07 -56.27
CA ALA A 77 33.13 -8.22 -55.78
C ALA A 77 33.03 -9.30 -54.69
N LEU A 78 33.65 -10.45 -54.90
CA LEU A 78 33.70 -11.54 -53.92
C LEU A 78 34.45 -11.12 -52.66
N LEU A 79 35.61 -10.47 -52.78
CA LEU A 79 36.41 -10.02 -51.65
C LEU A 79 35.66 -9.01 -50.78
N ARG A 80 34.94 -8.07 -51.43
CA ARG A 80 34.06 -7.13 -50.74
C ARG A 80 32.93 -7.86 -50.01
N PHE A 81 32.23 -8.76 -50.69
CA PHE A 81 31.15 -9.55 -50.09
C PHE A 81 31.64 -10.40 -48.91
N PHE A 82 32.79 -11.09 -49.05
CA PHE A 82 33.36 -11.89 -47.98
C PHE A 82 33.84 -11.03 -46.81
N GLY A 83 34.41 -9.86 -47.07
CA GLY A 83 34.77 -8.90 -46.01
C GLY A 83 33.55 -8.52 -45.17
N ASP A 84 32.45 -8.16 -45.84
CA ASP A 84 31.19 -7.81 -45.17
C ASP A 84 30.59 -9.03 -44.44
N ALA A 85 30.53 -10.20 -45.09
CA ALA A 85 29.98 -11.43 -44.51
C ALA A 85 30.78 -11.93 -43.29
N LEU A 86 32.11 -11.83 -43.32
CA LEU A 86 32.97 -12.17 -42.17
C LEU A 86 32.78 -11.18 -41.02
N ASN A 87 32.54 -9.90 -41.33
CA ASN A 87 32.25 -8.89 -40.32
C ASN A 87 30.91 -9.17 -39.63
N GLU A 88 29.87 -9.53 -40.38
CA GLU A 88 28.57 -9.95 -39.81
C GLU A 88 28.70 -11.26 -39.01
N ALA A 89 29.46 -12.24 -39.53
CA ALA A 89 29.71 -13.50 -38.82
C ALA A 89 30.43 -13.28 -37.48
N ARG A 90 31.42 -12.38 -37.45
CA ARG A 90 32.09 -11.95 -36.20
C ARG A 90 31.07 -11.40 -35.20
N ASP A 91 30.17 -10.53 -35.65
CA ASP A 91 29.20 -9.86 -34.79
C ASP A 91 28.21 -10.86 -34.18
N VAL A 92 27.72 -11.81 -34.98
CA VAL A 92 26.87 -12.91 -34.51
C VAL A 92 27.60 -13.77 -33.48
N VAL A 93 28.83 -14.22 -33.76
CA VAL A 93 29.60 -15.08 -32.85
C VAL A 93 29.89 -14.39 -31.51
N PHE A 94 30.25 -13.11 -31.55
CA PHE A 94 30.60 -12.38 -30.33
C PHE A 94 29.40 -11.88 -29.53
N SER A 95 28.26 -11.61 -30.17
CA SER A 95 27.03 -11.18 -29.49
C SER A 95 26.64 -12.13 -28.35
N ILE A 96 26.82 -13.44 -28.54
CA ILE A 96 26.57 -14.47 -27.51
C ILE A 96 27.47 -14.27 -26.29
N VAL A 97 28.75 -13.95 -26.50
CA VAL A 97 29.72 -13.69 -25.43
C VAL A 97 29.32 -12.44 -24.65
N VAL A 98 28.94 -11.37 -25.35
CA VAL A 98 28.46 -10.12 -24.73
C VAL A 98 27.23 -10.36 -23.87
N GLN A 99 26.18 -10.95 -24.45
CA GLN A 99 24.91 -11.17 -23.74
C GLN A 99 25.06 -12.10 -22.53
N ARG A 100 25.83 -13.19 -22.65
CA ARG A 100 26.10 -14.09 -21.52
C ARG A 100 26.91 -13.42 -20.42
N THR A 101 27.85 -12.54 -20.78
CA THR A 101 28.66 -11.80 -19.81
C THR A 101 27.81 -10.80 -19.04
N VAL A 102 26.96 -10.05 -19.74
CA VAL A 102 26.01 -9.11 -19.13
C VAL A 102 25.05 -9.85 -18.19
N ALA A 103 24.41 -10.93 -18.66
CA ALA A 103 23.48 -11.73 -17.85
C ALA A 103 24.12 -12.28 -16.58
N ALA A 104 25.31 -12.90 -16.69
CA ALA A 104 26.01 -13.48 -15.54
C ALA A 104 26.42 -12.43 -14.50
N LEU A 105 26.78 -11.22 -14.93
CA LEU A 105 27.16 -10.15 -14.01
C LEU A 105 25.94 -9.49 -13.37
N THR A 106 24.83 -9.33 -14.10
CA THR A 106 23.55 -8.88 -13.55
C THR A 106 23.05 -9.87 -12.49
N GLU A 107 23.10 -11.17 -12.76
CA GLU A 107 22.76 -12.23 -11.79
C GLU A 107 23.64 -12.15 -10.54
N ARG A 108 24.97 -12.03 -10.72
CA ARG A 108 25.91 -11.89 -9.61
C ARG A 108 25.62 -10.64 -8.76
N THR A 109 25.27 -9.52 -9.40
CA THR A 109 24.95 -8.26 -8.72
C THR A 109 23.64 -8.38 -7.96
N PHE A 110 22.62 -8.99 -8.56
CA PHE A 110 21.34 -9.29 -7.90
C PHE A 110 21.52 -10.20 -6.68
N ALA A 111 22.28 -11.29 -6.82
CA ALA A 111 22.60 -12.18 -5.70
C ALA A 111 23.38 -11.47 -4.59
N HIS A 112 24.27 -10.53 -4.93
CA HIS A 112 25.00 -9.73 -3.96
C HIS A 112 24.10 -8.74 -3.22
N LEU A 113 23.19 -8.06 -3.92
CA LEU A 113 22.21 -7.14 -3.30
C LEU A 113 21.37 -7.83 -2.23
N HIS A 114 20.95 -9.08 -2.43
CA HIS A 114 20.23 -9.86 -1.43
C HIS A 114 21.08 -10.25 -0.20
N ARG A 115 22.41 -10.22 -0.30
CA ARG A 115 23.33 -10.50 0.81
C ARG A 115 23.71 -9.24 1.60
N LEU A 116 23.44 -8.06 1.09
CA LEU A 116 23.75 -6.80 1.78
C LEU A 116 22.71 -6.47 2.87
N SER A 117 23.15 -5.73 3.90
CA SER A 117 22.33 -5.31 5.05
C SER A 117 20.99 -4.68 4.67
N ALA A 118 20.01 -4.82 5.55
CA ALA A 118 18.83 -3.94 5.57
C ALA A 118 19.23 -2.45 5.65
N ARG A 119 20.36 -2.13 6.30
CA ARG A 119 20.94 -0.77 6.35
C ARG A 119 21.35 -0.23 4.97
N PHE A 120 21.88 -1.07 4.08
CA PHE A 120 22.21 -0.69 2.71
C PHE A 120 20.95 -0.31 1.93
N HIS A 121 19.88 -1.10 2.07
CA HIS A 121 18.61 -0.89 1.38
C HIS A 121 17.80 0.29 1.95
N ALA A 122 17.76 0.45 3.28
CA ALA A 122 16.98 1.52 3.92
C ALA A 122 17.47 2.95 3.61
N ARG A 123 18.74 3.10 3.20
CA ARG A 123 19.36 4.40 2.90
C ARG A 123 19.29 4.78 1.42
N ARG A 124 18.70 3.95 0.57
CA ARG A 124 18.69 4.13 -0.88
C ARG A 124 17.29 3.89 -1.43
N GLU A 125 16.92 4.69 -2.42
CA GLU A 125 15.72 4.42 -3.20
C GLU A 125 15.92 3.14 -4.03
N THR A 126 15.03 2.17 -3.87
CA THR A 126 15.07 0.91 -4.63
C THR A 126 15.15 1.15 -6.13
N GLY A 127 14.43 2.16 -6.64
CA GLY A 127 14.48 2.56 -8.05
C GLY A 127 15.86 3.05 -8.50
N ALA A 128 16.63 3.72 -7.64
CA ALA A 128 17.99 4.15 -7.96
C ALA A 128 18.95 2.95 -8.07
N ILE A 129 18.82 1.96 -7.18
CA ILE A 129 19.63 0.72 -7.24
C ILE A 129 19.33 -0.04 -8.53
N VAL A 130 18.05 -0.21 -8.88
CA VAL A 130 17.66 -0.89 -10.12
C VAL A 130 18.23 -0.18 -11.35
N ARG A 131 18.12 1.15 -11.41
CA ARG A 131 18.71 1.95 -12.49
C ARG A 131 20.23 1.80 -12.58
N ASP A 132 20.94 1.83 -11.45
CA ASP A 132 22.40 1.67 -11.44
C ASP A 132 22.82 0.27 -11.93
N VAL A 133 22.07 -0.78 -11.58
CA VAL A 133 22.32 -2.14 -12.08
C VAL A 133 22.03 -2.24 -13.58
N GLN A 134 20.88 -1.74 -14.05
CA GLN A 134 20.51 -1.76 -15.47
C GLN A 134 21.49 -0.96 -16.33
N LYS A 135 21.74 0.31 -15.99
CA LYS A 135 22.70 1.15 -16.72
C LYS A 135 24.12 0.60 -16.66
N GLY A 136 24.50 -0.03 -15.54
CA GLY A 136 25.78 -0.73 -15.42
C GLY A 136 25.89 -1.92 -16.36
N ALA A 137 24.84 -2.73 -16.46
CA ALA A 137 24.74 -3.87 -17.37
C ALA A 137 24.81 -3.43 -18.85
N ASP A 138 24.02 -2.41 -19.22
CA ASP A 138 24.04 -1.82 -20.55
C ASP A 138 25.41 -1.23 -20.89
N GLY A 139 26.02 -0.52 -19.94
CA GLY A 139 27.37 0.03 -20.07
C GLY A 139 28.42 -1.04 -20.35
N ILE A 140 28.33 -2.21 -19.73
CA ILE A 140 29.24 -3.33 -20.02
C ILE A 140 29.02 -3.89 -21.42
N GLY A 141 27.76 -4.08 -21.82
CA GLY A 141 27.42 -4.51 -23.17
C GLY A 141 28.01 -3.57 -24.22
N PHE A 142 27.85 -2.26 -24.00
CA PHE A 142 28.42 -1.22 -24.85
C PHE A 142 29.94 -1.29 -24.89
N LEU A 143 30.63 -1.24 -23.74
CA LEU A 143 32.10 -1.24 -23.68
C LEU A 143 32.72 -2.45 -24.38
N LEU A 144 32.13 -3.64 -24.17
CA LEU A 144 32.63 -4.86 -24.77
C LEU A 144 32.37 -4.89 -26.29
N GLY A 145 31.20 -4.45 -26.72
CA GLY A 145 30.85 -4.30 -28.13
C GLY A 145 31.74 -3.28 -28.84
N THR A 146 31.86 -2.07 -28.31
CA THR A 146 32.69 -0.99 -28.86
C THR A 146 34.16 -1.37 -28.97
N ALA A 147 34.70 -2.09 -27.99
CA ALA A 147 36.08 -2.56 -28.04
C ALA A 147 36.30 -3.52 -29.22
N LEU A 148 35.48 -4.57 -29.37
CA LEU A 148 35.68 -5.59 -30.40
C LEU A 148 35.14 -5.22 -31.79
N PHE A 149 34.10 -4.39 -31.86
CA PHE A 149 33.43 -4.07 -33.12
C PHE A 149 33.89 -2.76 -33.74
N THR A 150 34.48 -1.86 -32.95
CA THR A 150 34.89 -0.53 -33.42
C THR A 150 36.36 -0.25 -33.16
N ILE A 151 36.80 -0.16 -31.89
CA ILE A 151 38.14 0.34 -31.57
C ILE A 151 39.24 -0.59 -32.08
N VAL A 152 39.21 -1.87 -31.71
CA VAL A 152 40.26 -2.83 -32.10
C VAL A 152 40.30 -3.04 -33.63
N PRO A 153 39.18 -3.27 -34.33
CA PRO A 153 39.19 -3.39 -35.79
C PRO A 153 39.69 -2.13 -36.49
N THR A 154 39.25 -0.94 -36.05
CA THR A 154 39.70 0.33 -36.66
C THR A 154 41.20 0.55 -36.43
N LEU A 155 41.72 0.32 -35.22
CA LEU A 155 43.16 0.43 -34.98
C LEU A 155 43.96 -0.57 -35.81
N PHE A 156 43.47 -1.81 -35.95
CA PHE A 156 44.09 -2.82 -36.80
C PHE A 156 44.08 -2.40 -38.28
N GLU A 157 42.93 -1.95 -38.79
CA GLU A 157 42.76 -1.48 -40.17
C GLU A 157 43.69 -0.30 -40.47
N ILE A 158 43.72 0.71 -39.61
CA ILE A 158 44.65 1.85 -39.72
C ILE A 158 46.10 1.38 -39.70
N ALA A 159 46.47 0.47 -38.79
CA ALA A 159 47.84 -0.03 -38.69
C ALA A 159 48.29 -0.76 -39.96
N VAL A 160 47.42 -1.60 -40.55
CA VAL A 160 47.72 -2.29 -41.81
C VAL A 160 47.82 -1.30 -42.97
N ILE A 161 46.89 -0.36 -43.10
CA ILE A 161 46.95 0.66 -44.17
C ILE A 161 48.20 1.51 -44.05
N VAL A 162 48.53 2.00 -42.85
CA VAL A 162 49.76 2.77 -42.60
C VAL A 162 51.00 1.95 -42.94
N ALA A 163 51.05 0.67 -42.57
CA ALA A 163 52.17 -0.21 -42.94
C ALA A 163 52.34 -0.35 -44.46
N ILE A 164 51.23 -0.51 -45.22
CA ILE A 164 51.24 -0.56 -46.68
C ILE A 164 51.73 0.77 -47.27
N MET A 165 51.25 1.91 -46.75
CA MET A 165 51.64 3.25 -47.22
C MET A 165 53.12 3.55 -46.95
N VAL A 166 53.64 3.20 -45.78
CA VAL A 166 55.06 3.41 -45.40
C VAL A 166 56.00 2.59 -46.29
N HIS A 167 55.60 1.38 -46.67
CA HIS A 167 56.45 0.48 -47.47
C HIS A 167 56.46 0.84 -48.96
N ASN A 168 55.32 1.22 -49.52
CA ASN A 168 55.14 1.32 -50.98
C ASN A 168 55.23 2.75 -51.56
N TYR A 169 55.16 3.80 -50.73
CA TYR A 169 55.09 5.19 -51.21
C TYR A 169 56.10 6.13 -50.55
N ALA A 170 56.38 7.25 -51.22
CA ALA A 170 57.34 8.25 -50.76
C ALA A 170 56.93 8.90 -49.43
N ARG A 171 57.92 9.36 -48.65
CA ARG A 171 57.72 9.97 -47.32
C ARG A 171 56.85 11.23 -47.34
N GLU A 172 56.72 11.89 -48.49
CA GLU A 172 55.89 13.08 -48.71
C GLU A 172 54.40 12.78 -48.52
N PHE A 173 53.92 11.62 -48.98
CA PHE A 173 52.54 11.16 -48.75
C PHE A 173 52.27 10.96 -47.26
N MET A 174 53.21 10.33 -46.55
CA MET A 174 53.08 10.14 -45.11
C MET A 174 53.06 11.45 -44.34
N LEU A 175 53.86 12.44 -44.75
CA LEU A 175 53.86 13.77 -44.13
C LEU A 175 52.52 14.47 -44.37
N ALA A 176 52.00 14.45 -45.59
CA ALA A 176 50.70 15.05 -45.92
C ALA A 176 49.58 14.43 -45.08
N VAL A 177 49.51 13.09 -45.02
CA VAL A 177 48.57 12.37 -44.17
C VAL A 177 48.77 12.74 -42.71
N ALA A 178 49.98 12.66 -42.15
CA ALA A 178 50.25 12.99 -40.76
C ALA A 178 49.82 14.43 -40.40
N VAL A 179 50.08 15.41 -41.27
CA VAL A 179 49.64 16.80 -41.09
C VAL A 179 48.12 16.89 -41.07
N THR A 180 47.42 16.24 -42.02
CA THR A 180 45.95 16.18 -42.00
C THR A 180 45.41 15.59 -40.70
N PHE A 181 46.02 14.50 -40.20
CA PHE A 181 45.62 13.87 -38.95
C PHE A 181 45.84 14.75 -37.72
N VAL A 182 46.97 15.46 -37.65
CA VAL A 182 47.26 16.40 -36.56
C VAL A 182 46.26 17.56 -36.56
N LEU A 183 45.97 18.13 -37.74
CA LEU A 183 44.97 19.20 -37.89
C LEU A 183 43.57 18.71 -37.50
N TYR A 184 43.20 17.50 -37.93
CA TYR A 184 41.93 16.87 -37.58
C TYR A 184 41.81 16.68 -36.06
N ALA A 185 42.80 16.04 -35.43
CA ALA A 185 42.81 15.78 -34.00
C ALA A 185 42.77 17.08 -33.17
N GLY A 186 43.55 18.08 -33.57
CA GLY A 186 43.56 19.40 -32.93
C GLY A 186 42.20 20.11 -33.02
N TYR A 187 41.61 20.15 -34.22
CA TYR A 187 40.29 20.75 -34.44
C TYR A 187 39.21 20.03 -33.62
N THR A 188 39.18 18.70 -33.69
CA THR A 188 38.24 17.87 -32.93
C THR A 188 38.38 18.08 -31.44
N PHE A 189 39.60 18.12 -30.90
CA PHE A 189 39.83 18.30 -29.46
C PHE A 189 39.29 19.64 -28.95
N VAL A 190 39.61 20.74 -29.64
CA VAL A 190 39.18 22.10 -29.24
C VAL A 190 37.66 22.24 -29.27
N PHE A 191 37.02 21.83 -30.37
CA PHE A 191 35.57 21.95 -30.52
C PHE A 191 34.81 20.97 -29.64
N THR A 192 35.32 19.76 -29.43
CA THR A 192 34.73 18.81 -28.48
C THR A 192 34.77 19.36 -27.06
N ARG A 193 35.91 19.92 -26.62
CA ARG A 193 36.04 20.54 -25.29
C ARG A 193 35.06 21.69 -25.11
N ARG A 194 34.85 22.52 -26.15
CA ARG A 194 33.83 23.59 -26.13
C ARG A 194 32.40 23.02 -26.05
N ARG A 195 32.12 21.96 -26.81
CA ARG A 195 30.80 21.29 -26.84
C ARG A 195 30.39 20.70 -25.49
N VAL A 196 31.35 20.24 -24.68
CA VAL A 196 31.07 19.65 -23.35
C VAL A 196 30.24 20.59 -22.45
N ALA A 197 30.43 21.92 -22.54
CA ALA A 197 29.64 22.87 -21.77
C ALA A 197 28.14 22.83 -22.14
N PHE A 198 27.83 22.81 -23.44
CA PHE A 198 26.45 22.69 -23.94
C PHE A 198 25.84 21.34 -23.57
N GLN A 199 26.61 20.25 -23.70
CA GLN A 199 26.14 18.92 -23.32
C GLN A 199 25.78 18.85 -21.82
N ARG A 200 26.56 19.49 -20.94
CA ARG A 200 26.25 19.54 -19.50
C ARG A 200 24.95 20.30 -19.23
N ALA A 201 24.72 21.43 -19.91
CA ALA A 201 23.48 22.19 -19.78
C ALA A 201 22.25 21.35 -20.19
N VAL A 202 22.35 20.63 -21.33
CA VAL A 202 21.30 19.70 -21.78
C VAL A 202 21.02 18.63 -20.70
N ASN A 203 22.06 17.95 -20.21
CA ASN A 203 21.90 16.89 -19.21
C ASN A 203 21.27 17.39 -17.89
N GLN A 204 21.58 18.62 -17.46
CA GLN A 204 20.99 19.22 -16.25
C GLN A 204 19.50 19.54 -16.43
N LEU A 205 19.11 20.09 -17.57
CA LEU A 205 17.72 20.43 -17.89
C LEU A 205 16.88 19.18 -18.12
N GLU A 206 17.46 18.15 -18.75
CA GLU A 206 16.84 16.83 -18.94
C GLU A 206 16.55 16.17 -17.59
N ALA A 207 17.53 16.13 -16.68
CA ALA A 207 17.31 15.60 -15.33
C ALA A 207 16.25 16.38 -14.53
N ARG A 208 16.17 17.72 -14.71
CA ARG A 208 15.14 18.54 -14.07
C ARG A 208 13.74 18.28 -14.63
N SER A 209 13.64 18.07 -15.94
CA SER A 209 12.40 17.69 -16.64
C SER A 209 11.91 16.32 -16.18
N ASP A 210 12.78 15.31 -16.20
CA ASP A 210 12.48 13.95 -15.75
C ASP A 210 12.05 13.94 -14.28
N GLY A 211 12.76 14.68 -13.43
CA GLY A 211 12.41 14.81 -12.02
C GLY A 211 11.00 15.39 -11.82
N ARG A 212 10.63 16.43 -12.57
CA ARG A 212 9.29 17.02 -12.52
C ARG A 212 8.19 16.09 -13.02
N LEU A 213 8.44 15.37 -14.12
CA LEU A 213 7.51 14.39 -14.65
C LEU A 213 7.21 13.30 -13.62
N VAL A 214 8.24 12.74 -12.99
CA VAL A 214 8.08 11.72 -11.95
C VAL A 214 7.34 12.28 -10.74
N ASP A 215 7.73 13.46 -10.25
CA ASP A 215 7.10 14.08 -9.08
C ASP A 215 5.61 14.39 -9.29
N SER A 216 5.25 14.94 -10.47
CA SER A 216 3.85 15.21 -10.83
C SER A 216 3.02 13.92 -10.94
N LEU A 217 3.56 12.87 -11.57
CA LEU A 217 2.85 11.58 -11.72
C LEU A 217 2.74 10.80 -10.40
N LEU A 218 3.75 10.86 -9.53
CA LEU A 218 3.67 10.28 -8.18
C LEU A 218 2.60 10.99 -7.35
N ASN A 219 2.41 12.29 -7.56
CA ASN A 219 1.40 13.11 -6.90
C ASN A 219 0.15 13.32 -7.76
N TYR A 220 -0.15 12.39 -8.68
CA TYR A 220 -1.29 12.50 -9.61
C TYR A 220 -2.61 12.85 -8.90
N ASP A 221 -2.93 12.12 -7.82
CA ASP A 221 -4.16 12.36 -7.05
C ASP A 221 -4.17 13.76 -6.45
N THR A 222 -3.01 14.27 -5.98
CA THR A 222 -2.91 15.64 -5.44
C THR A 222 -3.14 16.66 -6.55
N VAL A 223 -2.51 16.49 -7.71
CA VAL A 223 -2.72 17.38 -8.87
C VAL A 223 -4.20 17.42 -9.25
N LYS A 224 -4.88 16.26 -9.25
CA LYS A 224 -6.33 16.15 -9.51
C LYS A 224 -7.20 16.74 -8.42
N TYR A 225 -6.90 16.50 -7.14
CA TYR A 225 -7.66 17.04 -6.01
C TYR A 225 -7.63 18.56 -5.97
N PHE A 226 -6.51 19.16 -6.38
CA PHE A 226 -6.35 20.61 -6.43
C PHE A 226 -6.61 21.22 -7.82
N ALA A 227 -6.99 20.42 -8.82
CA ALA A 227 -7.24 20.87 -10.21
C ALA A 227 -6.11 21.76 -10.78
N THR A 228 -4.85 21.34 -10.59
CA THR A 228 -3.64 22.12 -10.94
C THR A 228 -2.93 21.63 -12.22
N GLU A 229 -3.61 20.87 -13.07
CA GLU A 229 -3.03 20.26 -14.27
C GLU A 229 -2.38 21.28 -15.21
N ASP A 230 -3.04 22.42 -15.45
CA ASP A 230 -2.51 23.47 -16.32
C ASP A 230 -1.26 24.12 -15.74
N SER A 231 -1.21 24.30 -14.41
CA SER A 231 -0.05 24.88 -13.71
C SER A 231 1.16 23.95 -13.77
N GLU A 232 0.96 22.65 -13.54
CA GLU A 232 2.04 21.66 -13.66
C GLU A 232 2.49 21.47 -15.11
N THR A 233 1.57 21.54 -16.07
CA THR A 233 1.89 21.53 -17.50
C THR A 233 2.73 22.75 -17.89
N GLN A 234 2.35 23.95 -17.45
CA GLN A 234 3.11 25.17 -17.72
C GLN A 234 4.50 25.14 -17.10
N ARG A 235 4.60 24.70 -15.83
CA ARG A 235 5.88 24.52 -15.14
C ARG A 235 6.80 23.57 -15.88
N LEU A 236 6.28 22.46 -16.41
CA LEU A 236 7.09 21.56 -17.25
C LEU A 236 7.49 22.26 -18.56
N GLY A 237 6.55 22.97 -19.19
CA GLY A 237 6.78 23.77 -20.39
C GLY A 237 7.97 24.72 -20.27
N ASP A 238 8.07 25.49 -19.19
CA ASP A 238 9.18 26.44 -18.95
C ASP A 238 10.56 25.76 -18.92
N VAL A 239 10.63 24.53 -18.41
CA VAL A 239 11.87 23.74 -18.38
C VAL A 239 12.17 23.17 -19.75
N LEU A 240 11.14 22.69 -20.45
CA LEU A 240 11.27 22.15 -21.81
C LEU A 240 11.71 23.22 -22.81
N GLU A 241 11.27 24.47 -22.67
CA GLU A 241 11.73 25.57 -23.52
C GLU A 241 13.24 25.83 -23.36
N GLN A 242 13.72 25.89 -22.11
CA GLN A 242 15.15 25.99 -21.82
C GLN A 242 15.92 24.79 -22.37
N TRP A 243 15.34 23.59 -22.24
CA TRP A 243 15.92 22.35 -22.76
C TRP A 243 16.05 22.39 -24.30
N VAL A 244 15.02 22.90 -25.01
CA VAL A 244 15.07 23.09 -26.47
C VAL A 244 16.21 24.02 -26.85
N HIS A 245 16.33 25.19 -26.21
CA HIS A 245 17.42 26.13 -26.50
C HIS A 245 18.80 25.51 -26.26
N ALA A 246 18.99 24.82 -25.14
CA ALA A 246 20.24 24.12 -24.84
C ALA A 246 20.54 23.00 -25.86
N ARG A 247 19.51 22.25 -26.28
CA ARG A 247 19.64 21.15 -27.24
C ARG A 247 20.00 21.65 -28.63
N VAL A 248 19.37 22.73 -29.10
CA VAL A 248 19.69 23.39 -30.37
C VAL A 248 21.12 23.93 -30.35
N ALA A 249 21.54 24.60 -29.27
CA ALA A 249 22.92 25.07 -29.13
C ALA A 249 23.94 23.91 -29.17
N ASN A 250 23.64 22.79 -28.50
CA ASN A 250 24.47 21.59 -28.55
C ASN A 250 24.52 20.94 -29.95
N GLN A 251 23.39 20.95 -30.67
CA GLN A 251 23.31 20.46 -32.04
C GLN A 251 24.11 21.35 -33.00
N ASN A 252 24.00 22.67 -32.88
CA ASN A 252 24.78 23.61 -33.68
C ASN A 252 26.29 23.43 -33.45
N ALA A 253 26.70 23.22 -32.19
CA ALA A 253 28.09 22.92 -31.86
C ALA A 253 28.58 21.59 -32.48
N LEU A 254 27.71 20.56 -32.54
CA LEU A 254 28.01 19.29 -33.20
C LEU A 254 28.13 19.46 -34.72
N THR A 255 27.21 20.20 -35.34
CA THR A 255 27.26 20.50 -36.78
C THR A 255 28.52 21.26 -37.16
N ALA A 256 28.91 22.29 -36.40
CA ALA A 256 30.15 23.03 -36.63
C ALA A 256 31.41 22.15 -36.50
N LEU A 257 31.39 21.18 -35.58
CA LEU A 257 32.45 20.17 -35.46
C LEU A 257 32.52 19.29 -36.72
N HIS A 258 31.40 18.70 -37.15
CA HIS A 258 31.37 17.83 -38.34
C HIS A 258 31.75 18.56 -39.62
N VAL A 259 31.25 19.78 -39.83
CA VAL A 259 31.58 20.59 -41.02
C VAL A 259 33.08 20.88 -41.08
N GLY A 260 33.69 21.29 -39.97
CA GLY A 260 35.12 21.54 -39.92
C GLY A 260 35.97 20.28 -40.08
N GLN A 261 35.55 19.15 -39.51
CA GLN A 261 36.19 17.85 -39.73
C GLN A 261 36.17 17.44 -41.21
N SER A 262 35.01 17.56 -41.86
CA SER A 262 34.87 17.30 -43.30
C SER A 262 35.73 18.23 -44.14
N ALA A 263 35.84 19.50 -43.78
CA ALA A 263 36.71 20.46 -44.48
C ALA A 263 38.19 20.08 -44.36
N VAL A 264 38.67 19.70 -43.17
CA VAL A 264 40.05 19.24 -42.96
C VAL A 264 40.34 17.97 -43.76
N ILE A 265 39.43 16.99 -43.76
CA ILE A 265 39.56 15.76 -44.55
C ILE A 265 39.58 16.08 -46.04
N ALA A 266 38.66 16.91 -46.54
CA ALA A 266 38.59 17.26 -47.96
C ALA A 266 39.88 17.97 -48.44
N LEU A 267 40.42 18.89 -47.63
CA LEU A 267 41.69 19.56 -47.93
C LEU A 267 42.87 18.58 -47.90
N GLY A 268 42.89 17.64 -46.95
CA GLY A 268 43.91 16.59 -46.89
C GLY A 268 43.86 15.64 -48.09
N VAL A 269 42.66 15.19 -48.47
CA VAL A 269 42.42 14.38 -49.68
C VAL A 269 42.86 15.13 -50.92
N ALA A 270 42.48 16.41 -51.06
CA ALA A 270 42.92 17.22 -52.20
C ALA A 270 44.45 17.34 -52.26
N ALA A 271 45.12 17.60 -51.14
CA ALA A 271 46.59 17.69 -51.09
C ALA A 271 47.27 16.38 -51.50
N VAL A 272 46.82 15.25 -50.94
CA VAL A 272 47.35 13.92 -51.26
C VAL A 272 47.07 13.54 -52.71
N MET A 273 45.88 13.85 -53.22
CA MET A 273 45.49 13.60 -54.62
C MET A 273 46.30 14.43 -55.61
N LEU A 274 46.57 15.70 -55.29
CA LEU A 274 47.44 16.56 -56.11
C LEU A 274 48.88 16.02 -56.16
N LEU A 275 49.42 15.60 -55.01
CA LEU A 275 50.75 14.97 -54.94
C LEU A 275 50.81 13.66 -55.73
N ALA A 276 49.80 12.79 -55.59
CA ALA A 276 49.70 11.54 -56.34
C ALA A 276 49.59 11.82 -57.84
N THR A 277 48.77 12.78 -58.25
CA THR A 277 48.63 13.18 -59.67
C THR A 277 49.97 13.66 -60.24
N GLN A 278 50.74 14.47 -59.49
CA GLN A 278 52.07 14.91 -59.92
C GLN A 278 53.02 13.72 -60.11
N HIS A 279 53.00 12.73 -59.23
CA HIS A 279 53.82 11.52 -59.32
C HIS A 279 53.39 10.59 -60.46
N VAL A 280 52.09 10.56 -60.80
CA VAL A 280 51.56 9.84 -61.97
C VAL A 280 52.02 10.51 -63.27
N VAL A 281 51.92 11.84 -63.36
CA VAL A 281 52.42 12.61 -64.53
C VAL A 281 53.93 12.46 -64.69
N ALA A 282 54.67 12.39 -63.57
CA ALA A 282 56.11 12.13 -63.58
C ALA A 282 56.49 10.67 -63.90
N GLY A 283 55.51 9.76 -64.07
CA GLY A 283 55.73 8.35 -64.39
C GLY A 283 56.23 7.48 -63.22
N SER A 284 56.23 8.02 -62.00
CA SER A 284 56.68 7.32 -60.78
C SER A 284 55.57 6.52 -60.07
N MET A 285 54.30 6.77 -60.42
CA MET A 285 53.11 6.08 -59.90
C MET A 285 52.14 5.76 -61.06
N SER A 286 51.33 4.71 -60.91
CA SER A 286 50.28 4.35 -61.86
C SER A 286 48.96 5.09 -61.59
N VAL A 287 48.01 5.04 -62.54
CA VAL A 287 46.65 5.57 -62.31
C VAL A 287 45.92 4.75 -61.23
N GLY A 288 46.21 3.45 -61.12
CA GLY A 288 45.72 2.62 -60.03
C GLY A 288 46.27 3.03 -58.66
N ASP A 289 47.52 3.51 -58.57
CA ASP A 289 48.10 4.05 -57.34
C ASP A 289 47.32 5.26 -56.81
N LEU A 290 46.90 6.14 -57.71
CA LEU A 290 46.05 7.30 -57.37
C LEU A 290 44.73 6.85 -56.73
N ILE A 291 44.09 5.83 -57.29
CA ILE A 291 42.84 5.27 -56.77
C ILE A 291 43.07 4.58 -55.42
N LEU A 292 44.18 3.84 -55.26
CA LEU A 292 44.53 3.17 -54.01
C LEU A 292 44.67 4.18 -52.86
N VAL A 293 45.49 5.22 -53.08
CA VAL A 293 45.76 6.24 -52.07
C VAL A 293 44.48 6.98 -51.69
N ASN A 294 43.62 7.32 -52.66
CA ASN A 294 42.32 7.92 -52.39
C ASN A 294 41.42 7.00 -51.53
N ALA A 295 41.31 5.73 -51.91
CA ALA A 295 40.46 4.76 -51.21
C ALA A 295 40.93 4.54 -49.77
N TYR A 296 42.23 4.40 -49.55
CA TYR A 296 42.79 4.26 -48.20
C TYR A 296 42.64 5.51 -47.36
N LEU A 297 42.80 6.71 -47.95
CA LEU A 297 42.58 7.95 -47.21
C LEU A 297 41.13 8.09 -46.74
N ILE A 298 40.16 7.71 -47.58
CA ILE A 298 38.74 7.65 -47.20
C ILE A 298 38.51 6.61 -46.09
N GLN A 299 39.09 5.40 -46.20
CA GLN A 299 38.97 4.34 -45.19
C GLN A 299 39.55 4.74 -43.83
N ILE A 300 40.69 5.42 -43.77
CA ILE A 300 41.26 5.87 -42.50
C ILE A 300 40.44 7.04 -41.92
N CYS A 301 39.95 7.97 -42.76
CA CYS A 301 39.23 9.15 -42.29
C CYS A 301 37.78 8.87 -41.82
N MET A 302 37.08 7.91 -42.44
CA MET A 302 35.65 7.67 -42.16
C MET A 302 35.39 7.22 -40.70
N PRO A 303 36.12 6.25 -40.11
CA PRO A 303 35.92 5.83 -38.72
C PRO A 303 36.25 6.91 -37.68
N LEU A 304 37.06 7.91 -38.02
CA LEU A 304 37.41 8.98 -37.08
C LEU A 304 36.20 9.84 -36.70
N ASN A 305 35.24 9.99 -37.62
CA ASN A 305 34.03 10.76 -37.38
C ASN A 305 33.16 10.14 -36.26
N THR A 306 33.19 8.82 -36.11
CA THR A 306 32.45 8.12 -35.05
C THR A 306 33.25 8.02 -33.75
N LEU A 307 34.57 8.19 -33.79
CA LEU A 307 35.46 8.05 -32.63
C LEU A 307 35.15 9.05 -31.50
N GLY A 308 34.72 10.27 -31.86
CA GLY A 308 34.31 11.28 -30.87
C GLY A 308 33.03 10.91 -30.11
N PHE A 309 32.09 10.22 -30.77
CA PHE A 309 30.91 9.63 -30.12
C PHE A 309 31.34 8.45 -29.24
N VAL A 310 32.10 7.50 -29.80
CA VAL A 310 32.64 6.33 -29.11
C VAL A 310 33.37 6.74 -27.82
N PHE A 311 34.21 7.77 -27.86
CA PHE A 311 34.94 8.24 -26.69
C PHE A 311 34.00 8.73 -25.59
N ARG A 312 32.99 9.54 -25.91
CA ARG A 312 32.03 10.03 -24.91
C ARG A 312 31.19 8.89 -24.33
N GLU A 313 30.62 8.07 -25.20
CA GLU A 313 29.77 6.94 -24.79
C GLU A 313 30.54 5.91 -23.96
N THR A 314 31.82 5.68 -24.29
CA THR A 314 32.73 4.85 -23.48
C THR A 314 32.93 5.44 -22.10
N ASN A 315 33.10 6.76 -21.96
CA ASN A 315 33.23 7.41 -20.67
C ASN A 315 31.93 7.32 -19.85
N ASP A 316 30.77 7.56 -20.48
CA ASP A 316 29.47 7.48 -19.82
C ASP A 316 29.17 6.03 -19.37
N ALA A 317 29.44 5.05 -20.23
CA ALA A 317 29.36 3.63 -19.90
C ALA A 317 30.29 3.28 -18.73
N LEU A 318 31.56 3.72 -18.74
CA LEU A 318 32.51 3.50 -17.64
C LEU A 318 31.99 4.05 -16.30
N VAL A 319 31.35 5.22 -16.29
CA VAL A 319 30.74 5.78 -15.08
C VAL A 319 29.58 4.92 -14.58
N ASN A 320 28.72 4.43 -15.47
CA ASN A 320 27.62 3.54 -15.10
C ASN A 320 28.13 2.19 -14.56
N VAL A 321 29.16 1.62 -15.19
CA VAL A 321 29.84 0.42 -14.71
C VAL A 321 30.49 0.67 -13.34
N GLU A 322 31.13 1.82 -13.13
CA GLU A 322 31.71 2.22 -11.84
C GLU A 322 30.64 2.21 -10.74
N ARG A 323 29.44 2.78 -10.98
CA ARG A 323 28.34 2.77 -10.00
C ARG A 323 27.89 1.35 -9.64
N MET A 324 27.73 0.48 -10.63
CA MET A 324 27.37 -0.93 -10.37
C MET A 324 28.49 -1.67 -9.61
N PHE A 325 29.76 -1.43 -9.96
CA PHE A 325 30.90 -2.04 -9.25
C PHE A 325 31.08 -1.50 -7.84
N VAL A 326 30.65 -0.27 -7.54
CA VAL A 326 30.56 0.23 -6.16
C VAL A 326 29.57 -0.60 -5.34
N ILE A 327 28.45 -1.03 -5.92
CA ILE A 327 27.50 -1.96 -5.27
C ILE A 327 28.16 -3.32 -5.04
N LEU A 328 28.82 -3.89 -6.05
CA LEU A 328 29.55 -5.17 -5.92
C LEU A 328 30.74 -5.09 -4.95
N ALA A 329 31.33 -3.91 -4.78
CA ALA A 329 32.43 -3.67 -3.85
C ALA A 329 31.94 -3.42 -2.42
N ALA A 330 30.67 -3.06 -2.22
CA ALA A 330 30.08 -2.90 -0.90
C ALA A 330 30.21 -4.22 -0.14
N ARG A 331 30.86 -4.17 1.03
CA ARG A 331 31.02 -5.33 1.91
C ARG A 331 29.99 -5.26 3.02
N GLY A 332 29.30 -6.36 3.22
CA GLY A 332 28.46 -6.52 4.39
C GLY A 332 29.28 -6.64 5.67
N ARG A 333 28.68 -6.32 6.82
CA ARG A 333 29.29 -6.50 8.15
C ARG A 333 29.16 -7.96 8.60
N VAL A 334 30.26 -8.55 9.08
CA VAL A 334 30.23 -9.89 9.69
C VAL A 334 29.39 -9.85 10.97
N GLY A 335 28.51 -10.83 11.16
CA GLY A 335 27.59 -10.83 12.30
C GLY A 335 26.30 -10.05 12.06
N GLU A 336 26.17 -9.33 10.95
CA GLU A 336 24.94 -8.60 10.53
C GLU A 336 24.49 -9.11 9.14
N ASP A 337 25.36 -8.96 8.14
CA ASP A 337 25.07 -9.23 6.72
C ASP A 337 25.61 -10.57 6.25
N ILE A 338 26.78 -10.92 6.80
CA ILE A 338 27.50 -12.13 6.46
C ILE A 338 27.60 -12.96 7.74
N ASP A 339 27.33 -14.25 7.62
CA ASP A 339 27.53 -15.20 8.71
C ASP A 339 28.99 -15.18 9.19
N ALA A 340 29.19 -15.38 10.50
CA ALA A 340 30.53 -15.58 11.04
C ALA A 340 31.16 -16.84 10.41
N ARG A 341 32.50 -16.90 10.32
CA ARG A 341 33.18 -18.04 9.65
C ARG A 341 32.89 -19.38 10.32
N ASP A 342 32.65 -19.35 11.61
CA ASP A 342 32.37 -20.45 12.52
C ASP A 342 30.88 -20.59 12.85
N ALA A 343 30.00 -19.85 12.16
CA ALA A 343 28.58 -19.86 12.42
C ALA A 343 27.96 -21.25 12.21
N GLN A 344 27.25 -21.74 13.22
CA GLN A 344 26.56 -23.04 13.18
C GLN A 344 25.07 -22.85 12.89
N PRO A 345 24.37 -23.85 12.31
CA PRO A 345 22.91 -23.81 12.27
C PRO A 345 22.31 -23.72 13.67
N LEU A 346 21.35 -22.82 13.87
CA LEU A 346 20.62 -22.67 15.12
C LEU A 346 19.92 -23.99 15.48
N LYS A 347 20.22 -24.52 16.66
CA LYS A 347 19.53 -25.68 17.21
C LYS A 347 18.39 -25.21 18.09
N ILE A 348 17.17 -25.19 17.55
CA ILE A 348 16.00 -24.73 18.30
C ILE A 348 15.46 -25.86 19.19
N GLY A 349 15.36 -25.57 20.49
CA GLY A 349 14.80 -26.43 21.52
C GLY A 349 13.44 -25.90 21.96
N ALA A 350 13.41 -25.28 23.14
CA ALA A 350 12.20 -24.76 23.76
C ALA A 350 11.78 -23.39 23.20
N GLY A 351 12.71 -22.64 22.58
CA GLY A 351 12.47 -21.33 22.00
C GLY A 351 12.52 -20.19 23.01
N LEU A 352 13.37 -20.27 24.04
CA LEU A 352 13.61 -19.17 24.97
C LEU A 352 14.35 -18.04 24.21
N ILE A 353 13.87 -16.81 24.32
CA ILE A 353 14.52 -15.62 23.71
C ILE A 353 14.99 -14.70 24.83
N GLU A 354 16.25 -14.28 24.77
CA GLU A 354 16.88 -13.43 25.78
C GLU A 354 17.49 -12.20 25.08
N PHE A 355 17.07 -11.01 25.51
CA PHE A 355 17.73 -9.75 25.19
C PHE A 355 18.51 -9.33 26.42
N GLU A 356 19.84 -9.27 26.32
CA GLU A 356 20.75 -8.93 27.43
C GLU A 356 21.40 -7.56 27.17
N HIS A 357 21.00 -6.53 27.93
CA HIS A 357 21.57 -5.17 27.89
C HIS A 357 21.76 -4.57 26.48
N VAL A 358 20.71 -4.64 25.64
CA VAL A 358 20.80 -4.30 24.22
C VAL A 358 20.71 -2.80 23.95
N ASP A 359 21.75 -2.23 23.34
CA ASP A 359 21.76 -0.88 22.78
C ASP A 359 21.74 -0.92 21.24
N PHE A 360 20.97 -0.04 20.60
CA PHE A 360 20.94 0.02 19.14
C PHE A 360 20.51 1.38 18.57
N GLY A 361 21.11 1.78 17.43
CA GLY A 361 20.67 2.88 16.58
C GLY A 361 20.83 2.59 15.06
N TYR A 362 19.91 3.10 14.23
CA TYR A 362 20.02 3.01 12.76
C TYR A 362 21.13 3.92 12.20
N ASP A 363 21.43 4.99 12.91
CA ASP A 363 22.59 5.85 12.72
C ASP A 363 23.23 6.15 14.08
N SER A 364 24.56 6.28 14.11
CA SER A 364 25.32 6.67 15.29
C SER A 364 24.83 7.96 15.94
N ALA A 365 24.18 8.85 15.18
CA ALA A 365 23.65 10.12 15.71
C ALA A 365 22.34 9.95 16.51
N ARG A 366 21.62 8.83 16.36
CA ARG A 366 20.32 8.63 17.01
C ARG A 366 20.18 7.21 17.54
N GLN A 367 20.39 7.06 18.84
CA GLN A 367 20.11 5.83 19.57
C GLN A 367 18.59 5.61 19.67
N VAL A 368 18.15 4.39 19.36
CA VAL A 368 16.74 3.97 19.32
C VAL A 368 16.41 3.06 20.50
N LEU A 369 17.29 2.11 20.84
CA LEU A 369 17.17 1.24 22.00
C LEU A 369 18.31 1.52 22.98
N ARG A 370 17.97 1.54 24.27
CA ARG A 370 18.89 1.86 25.36
C ARG A 370 18.74 0.80 26.44
N ASP A 371 19.80 0.03 26.67
CA ASP A 371 19.87 -0.98 27.74
C ASP A 371 18.61 -1.85 27.85
N VAL A 372 18.15 -2.41 26.73
CA VAL A 372 16.94 -3.23 26.70
C VAL A 372 17.27 -4.63 27.19
N ASP A 373 16.59 -5.05 28.26
CA ASP A 373 16.75 -6.34 28.90
C ASP A 373 15.37 -7.00 29.15
N PHE A 374 15.17 -8.22 28.62
CA PHE A 374 13.96 -9.02 28.88
C PHE A 374 14.10 -10.47 28.37
N HIS A 375 13.23 -11.34 28.87
CA HIS A 375 13.08 -12.73 28.40
C HIS A 375 11.68 -12.99 27.80
N ALA A 376 11.62 -13.72 26.68
CA ALA A 376 10.40 -14.32 26.16
C ALA A 376 10.46 -15.84 26.37
N TYR A 377 9.61 -16.34 27.28
CA TYR A 377 9.67 -17.72 27.74
C TYR A 377 9.08 -18.73 26.72
N PRO A 378 9.61 -19.97 26.69
CA PRO A 378 9.09 -21.05 25.85
C PRO A 378 7.58 -21.27 25.94
N GLY A 379 6.91 -21.30 24.79
CA GLY A 379 5.47 -21.60 24.72
C GLY A 379 4.56 -20.53 25.34
N LYS A 380 5.12 -19.37 25.69
CA LYS A 380 4.42 -18.25 26.30
C LYS A 380 4.29 -17.08 25.33
N THR A 381 3.28 -16.25 25.56
CA THR A 381 3.03 -15.05 24.77
C THR A 381 3.55 -13.81 25.50
N LEU A 382 4.56 -13.18 24.92
CA LEU A 382 5.07 -11.88 25.34
C LEU A 382 4.43 -10.77 24.49
N ALA A 383 3.65 -9.91 25.11
CA ALA A 383 3.16 -8.69 24.49
C ALA A 383 4.16 -7.54 24.66
N VAL A 384 4.37 -6.74 23.62
CA VAL A 384 5.20 -5.54 23.65
C VAL A 384 4.34 -4.34 23.29
N VAL A 385 4.22 -3.40 24.23
CA VAL A 385 3.33 -2.22 24.13
C VAL A 385 4.12 -0.93 24.38
N GLY A 386 3.58 0.20 23.92
CA GLY A 386 4.18 1.51 24.13
C GLY A 386 3.81 2.50 23.03
N GLY A 387 4.12 3.79 23.24
CA GLY A 387 3.85 4.86 22.27
C GLY A 387 4.53 4.69 20.91
N SER A 388 4.13 5.49 19.93
CA SER A 388 4.82 5.55 18.64
C SER A 388 6.28 5.96 18.83
N GLY A 389 7.21 5.31 18.12
CA GLY A 389 8.64 5.57 18.25
C GLY A 389 9.32 5.00 19.51
N SER A 390 8.65 4.18 20.33
CA SER A 390 9.25 3.55 21.52
C SER A 390 10.27 2.44 21.21
N GLY A 391 10.40 2.00 19.96
CA GLY A 391 11.40 1.02 19.54
C GLY A 391 10.89 -0.41 19.28
N LYS A 392 9.59 -0.69 19.45
CA LYS A 392 8.97 -2.03 19.31
C LYS A 392 9.34 -2.76 18.01
N SER A 393 9.11 -2.13 16.85
CA SER A 393 9.44 -2.72 15.54
C SER A 393 10.95 -2.93 15.34
N THR A 394 11.79 -2.23 16.10
CA THR A 394 13.24 -2.41 16.08
C THR A 394 13.66 -3.70 16.79
N LEU A 395 12.96 -4.12 17.86
CA LEU A 395 13.19 -5.41 18.50
C LEU A 395 13.01 -6.58 17.52
N VAL A 396 11.95 -6.53 16.71
CA VAL A 396 11.70 -7.54 15.67
C VAL A 396 12.83 -7.57 14.64
N LYS A 397 13.25 -6.41 14.16
CA LYS A 397 14.34 -6.31 13.18
C LYS A 397 15.66 -6.85 13.73
N LEU A 398 15.94 -6.67 15.02
CA LEU A 398 17.12 -7.24 15.69
C LEU A 398 16.99 -8.75 15.88
N LEU A 399 15.82 -9.25 16.27
CA LEU A 399 15.54 -10.68 16.44
C LEU A 399 15.70 -11.45 15.11
N PHE A 400 15.28 -10.86 13.98
CA PHE A 400 15.51 -11.41 12.63
C PHE A 400 16.95 -11.23 12.12
N ARG A 401 17.83 -10.61 12.93
CA ARG A 401 19.20 -10.22 12.59
C ARG A 401 19.24 -9.48 11.25
N LEU A 402 18.34 -8.52 11.08
CA LEU A 402 18.43 -7.53 9.98
C LEU A 402 19.42 -6.42 10.33
N TYR A 403 19.66 -6.25 11.63
CA TYR A 403 20.68 -5.38 12.20
C TYR A 403 21.35 -6.13 13.36
N ARG A 404 22.60 -5.75 13.66
CA ARG A 404 23.32 -6.20 14.85
C ARG A 404 23.20 -5.15 15.95
N PRO A 405 22.98 -5.52 17.21
CA PRO A 405 23.04 -4.58 18.33
C PRO A 405 24.43 -3.95 18.45
N GLU A 406 24.48 -2.70 18.93
CA GLU A 406 25.74 -1.97 19.14
C GLU A 406 26.43 -2.38 20.44
N ARG A 407 25.63 -2.68 21.47
CA ARG A 407 26.03 -3.33 22.73
C ARG A 407 24.98 -4.35 23.17
N GLY A 408 25.36 -5.23 24.08
CA GLY A 408 24.53 -6.35 24.51
C GLY A 408 24.53 -7.49 23.50
N MET A 409 23.71 -8.50 23.76
CA MET A 409 23.52 -9.64 22.87
C MET A 409 22.08 -10.16 22.90
N ILE A 410 21.72 -10.93 21.89
CA ILE A 410 20.42 -11.58 21.78
C ILE A 410 20.66 -13.07 21.63
N ARG A 411 19.98 -13.88 22.43
CA ARG A 411 20.15 -15.34 22.44
C ARG A 411 18.82 -16.04 22.20
N ILE A 412 18.91 -17.19 21.54
CA ILE A 412 17.81 -18.14 21.42
C ILE A 412 18.28 -19.49 21.95
N ASP A 413 17.60 -20.00 22.97
CA ASP A 413 18.00 -21.22 23.70
C ASP A 413 19.50 -21.18 24.10
N GLY A 414 19.96 -20.03 24.64
CA GLY A 414 21.35 -19.79 25.05
C GLY A 414 22.35 -19.55 23.92
N GLN A 415 21.98 -19.71 22.65
CA GLN A 415 22.85 -19.47 21.49
C GLN A 415 22.76 -18.02 21.02
N ASP A 416 23.89 -17.31 20.99
CA ASP A 416 23.97 -15.95 20.43
C ASP A 416 23.59 -15.97 18.93
N ILE A 417 22.56 -15.19 18.57
CA ILE A 417 22.05 -15.12 17.20
C ILE A 417 23.09 -14.58 16.20
N SER A 418 24.13 -13.88 16.67
CA SER A 418 25.23 -13.38 15.82
C SER A 418 26.18 -14.50 15.37
N MET A 419 26.22 -15.61 16.10
CA MET A 419 27.08 -16.77 15.88
C MET A 419 26.37 -17.97 15.25
N VAL A 420 25.11 -17.83 14.85
CA VAL A 420 24.38 -18.85 14.07
C VAL A 420 24.22 -18.44 12.60
N THR A 421 23.88 -19.38 11.73
CA THR A 421 23.62 -19.05 10.32
C THR A 421 22.30 -18.30 10.17
N GLN A 422 22.28 -17.19 9.41
CA GLN A 422 21.08 -16.38 9.21
C GLN A 422 19.91 -17.19 8.65
N ARG A 423 20.20 -18.17 7.79
CA ARG A 423 19.18 -19.04 7.20
C ARG A 423 18.42 -19.83 8.28
N SER A 424 19.15 -20.54 9.15
CA SER A 424 18.53 -21.35 10.21
C SER A 424 17.76 -20.49 11.23
N LEU A 425 18.30 -19.32 11.59
CA LEU A 425 17.61 -18.34 12.44
C LEU A 425 16.28 -17.88 11.83
N ARG A 426 16.30 -17.48 10.55
CA ARG A 426 15.10 -16.98 9.87
C ARG A 426 14.12 -18.10 9.53
N GLU A 427 14.55 -19.34 9.35
CA GLU A 427 13.65 -20.50 9.21
C GLU A 427 12.91 -20.79 10.52
N ALA A 428 13.58 -20.63 11.67
CA ALA A 428 13.01 -20.86 13.00
C ALA A 428 11.94 -19.83 13.44
N ILE A 429 11.97 -18.61 12.86
CA ILE A 429 11.11 -17.49 13.26
C ILE A 429 10.13 -17.13 12.13
N GLY A 430 8.83 -17.10 12.41
CA GLY A 430 7.82 -16.53 11.50
C GLY A 430 7.36 -15.16 11.94
N ILE A 431 6.83 -14.40 10.99
CA ILE A 431 6.32 -13.05 11.24
C ILE A 431 5.05 -12.81 10.45
N VAL A 432 4.09 -12.15 11.09
CA VAL A 432 2.95 -11.49 10.45
C VAL A 432 3.19 -9.98 10.63
N PRO A 433 3.68 -9.27 9.60
CA PRO A 433 4.03 -7.85 9.71
C PRO A 433 2.78 -6.96 9.71
N GLN A 434 2.94 -5.70 10.12
CA GLN A 434 1.91 -4.67 10.06
C GLN A 434 1.57 -4.35 8.59
N ASP A 435 2.59 -4.00 7.80
CA ASP A 435 2.46 -3.74 6.38
C ASP A 435 2.81 -5.00 5.57
N THR A 436 1.77 -5.71 5.13
CA THR A 436 1.95 -6.87 4.27
C THR A 436 2.17 -6.47 2.82
N VAL A 437 3.41 -6.66 2.33
CA VAL A 437 3.76 -6.54 0.91
C VAL A 437 3.53 -7.87 0.18
N LEU A 438 2.97 -7.79 -1.01
CA LEU A 438 2.75 -8.92 -1.91
C LEU A 438 3.65 -8.80 -3.14
N PHE A 439 4.14 -9.94 -3.62
CA PHE A 439 4.80 -10.00 -4.91
C PHE A 439 3.75 -9.84 -6.03
N ASN A 440 4.17 -9.25 -7.15
CA ASN A 440 3.38 -9.10 -8.38
C ASN A 440 3.18 -10.46 -9.11
N GLU A 441 2.65 -11.43 -8.38
CA GLU A 441 2.51 -12.85 -8.72
C GLU A 441 1.15 -13.39 -8.27
N THR A 442 0.90 -14.69 -8.43
CA THR A 442 -0.37 -15.31 -8.02
C THR A 442 -0.57 -15.32 -6.50
N ILE A 443 -1.82 -15.46 -6.04
CA ILE A 443 -2.13 -15.66 -4.61
C ILE A 443 -1.42 -16.92 -4.09
N ALA A 444 -1.44 -18.01 -4.85
CA ALA A 444 -0.74 -19.24 -4.49
C ALA A 444 0.76 -19.05 -4.31
N TYR A 445 1.41 -18.31 -5.22
CA TYR A 445 2.83 -17.99 -5.10
C TYR A 445 3.10 -17.20 -3.82
N ASN A 446 2.28 -16.19 -3.55
CA ASN A 446 2.42 -15.35 -2.37
C ASN A 446 2.26 -16.17 -1.08
N ILE A 447 1.33 -17.12 -1.00
CA ILE A 447 1.18 -18.00 0.18
C ILE A 447 2.36 -18.98 0.27
N ALA A 448 2.71 -19.63 -0.85
CA ALA A 448 3.82 -20.59 -0.94
C ALA A 448 5.19 -19.97 -0.61
N TYR A 449 5.32 -18.64 -0.67
CA TYR A 449 6.53 -17.93 -0.28
C TYR A 449 6.99 -18.23 1.17
N GLY A 450 6.05 -18.57 2.06
CA GLY A 450 6.38 -19.00 3.43
C GLY A 450 7.20 -20.29 3.49
N ARG A 451 7.04 -21.18 2.49
CA ARG A 451 7.80 -22.43 2.33
C ARG A 451 7.83 -22.83 0.84
N PRO A 452 8.90 -22.49 0.08
CA PRO A 452 8.94 -22.69 -1.37
C PRO A 452 8.75 -24.14 -1.85
N SER A 453 9.03 -25.13 -0.99
CA SER A 453 8.80 -26.55 -1.27
C SER A 453 7.37 -27.04 -0.96
N ALA A 454 6.45 -26.13 -0.59
CA ALA A 454 5.08 -26.49 -0.26
C ALA A 454 4.29 -26.98 -1.49
N THR A 455 3.48 -28.01 -1.27
CA THR A 455 2.56 -28.50 -2.30
C THR A 455 1.34 -27.57 -2.41
N ARG A 456 0.60 -27.65 -3.53
CA ARG A 456 -0.66 -26.90 -3.67
C ARG A 456 -1.66 -27.24 -2.57
N ALA A 457 -1.70 -28.49 -2.09
CA ALA A 457 -2.55 -28.90 -0.98
C ALA A 457 -2.18 -28.21 0.33
N ASP A 458 -0.88 -28.04 0.61
CA ASP A 458 -0.42 -27.28 1.78
C ASP A 458 -0.85 -25.81 1.70
N VAL A 459 -0.74 -25.21 0.51
CA VAL A 459 -1.17 -23.81 0.25
C VAL A 459 -2.66 -23.63 0.51
N VAL A 460 -3.50 -24.54 0.00
CA VAL A 460 -4.95 -24.51 0.24
C VAL A 460 -5.29 -24.68 1.71
N ARG A 461 -4.61 -25.61 2.41
CA ARG A 461 -4.80 -25.81 3.86
C ARG A 461 -4.43 -24.57 4.66
N ALA A 462 -3.32 -23.91 4.32
CA ALA A 462 -2.90 -22.67 4.97
C ALA A 462 -3.86 -21.51 4.69
N ALA A 463 -4.37 -21.40 3.46
CA ALA A 463 -5.37 -20.40 3.09
C ALA A 463 -6.69 -20.58 3.86
N ARG A 464 -7.19 -21.81 3.97
CA ARG A 464 -8.38 -22.14 4.78
C ARG A 464 -8.21 -21.79 6.26
N ALA A 465 -7.06 -22.15 6.83
CA ALA A 465 -6.74 -21.79 8.21
C ALA A 465 -6.66 -20.26 8.41
N ALA A 466 -6.29 -19.50 7.38
CA ALA A 466 -6.30 -18.04 7.40
C ALA A 466 -7.64 -17.40 6.96
N GLN A 467 -8.70 -18.20 6.77
CA GLN A 467 -10.02 -17.73 6.32
C GLN A 467 -9.98 -16.96 4.98
N LEU A 468 -9.17 -17.42 4.04
CA LEU A 468 -9.04 -16.86 2.69
C LEU A 468 -9.75 -17.65 1.62
N ASP A 469 -10.14 -18.89 1.90
CA ASP A 469 -10.70 -19.81 0.91
C ASP A 469 -11.96 -19.27 0.25
N GLU A 470 -12.95 -18.78 0.99
CA GLU A 470 -14.18 -18.22 0.41
C GLU A 470 -13.90 -16.96 -0.45
N PHE A 471 -12.90 -16.15 -0.07
CA PHE A 471 -12.49 -15.02 -0.89
C PHE A 471 -11.83 -15.49 -2.20
N ILE A 472 -10.88 -16.42 -2.10
CA ILE A 472 -10.16 -16.95 -3.25
C ILE A 472 -11.12 -17.68 -4.20
N GLU A 473 -12.09 -18.42 -3.67
CA GLU A 473 -13.10 -19.14 -4.46
C GLU A 473 -14.03 -18.20 -5.25
N ARG A 474 -14.21 -16.95 -4.81
CA ARG A 474 -14.98 -15.93 -5.55
C ARG A 474 -14.20 -15.25 -6.68
N LEU A 475 -12.88 -15.43 -6.75
CA LEU A 475 -12.06 -14.84 -7.81
C LEU A 475 -12.12 -15.73 -9.07
N PRO A 476 -12.16 -15.14 -10.29
CA PRO A 476 -12.26 -15.90 -11.54
C PRO A 476 -11.15 -16.95 -11.72
N ASP A 477 -9.90 -16.61 -11.39
CA ASP A 477 -8.74 -17.49 -11.52
C ASP A 477 -8.37 -18.18 -10.19
N HIS A 478 -9.23 -18.08 -9.19
CA HIS A 478 -9.03 -18.62 -7.85
C HIS A 478 -7.61 -18.33 -7.29
N TYR A 479 -6.88 -19.37 -6.90
CA TYR A 479 -5.52 -19.31 -6.36
C TYR A 479 -4.47 -18.81 -7.37
N ASP A 480 -4.75 -18.89 -8.68
CA ASP A 480 -3.87 -18.42 -9.74
C ASP A 480 -4.13 -16.95 -10.12
N THR A 481 -5.08 -16.31 -9.43
CA THR A 481 -5.32 -14.87 -9.54
C THR A 481 -4.06 -14.08 -9.22
N ARG A 482 -3.66 -13.18 -10.13
CA ARG A 482 -2.49 -12.31 -9.96
C ARG A 482 -2.82 -11.13 -9.06
N VAL A 483 -1.96 -10.82 -8.11
CA VAL A 483 -2.08 -9.72 -7.15
C VAL A 483 -0.88 -8.78 -7.22
N GLY A 484 -0.97 -7.63 -6.55
CA GLY A 484 0.08 -6.60 -6.53
C GLY A 484 -0.29 -5.36 -7.35
N GLU A 485 0.69 -4.56 -7.77
CA GLU A 485 0.48 -3.26 -8.44
C GLU A 485 -0.27 -3.37 -9.78
N ARG A 486 -0.08 -4.48 -10.49
CA ARG A 486 -0.70 -4.77 -11.80
C ARG A 486 -1.77 -5.87 -11.74
N GLY A 487 -2.06 -6.38 -10.56
CA GLY A 487 -3.03 -7.45 -10.32
C GLY A 487 -4.31 -6.95 -9.67
N VAL A 488 -5.15 -7.87 -9.20
CA VAL A 488 -6.32 -7.53 -8.39
C VAL A 488 -5.85 -6.80 -7.14
N ARG A 489 -6.44 -5.62 -6.87
CA ARG A 489 -6.21 -4.87 -5.64
C ARG A 489 -6.95 -5.57 -4.50
N LEU A 490 -6.18 -6.12 -3.58
CA LEU A 490 -6.71 -6.75 -2.37
C LEU A 490 -7.01 -5.71 -1.31
N SER A 491 -8.02 -5.94 -0.48
CA SER A 491 -8.27 -5.15 0.72
C SER A 491 -7.13 -5.28 1.74
N GLY A 492 -7.02 -4.35 2.69
CA GLY A 492 -6.02 -4.43 3.77
C GLY A 492 -6.10 -5.76 4.53
N GLY A 493 -7.32 -6.17 4.88
CA GLY A 493 -7.58 -7.43 5.57
C GLY A 493 -7.24 -8.68 4.76
N GLU A 494 -7.49 -8.70 3.44
CA GLU A 494 -7.08 -9.80 2.56
C GLU A 494 -5.56 -9.94 2.48
N ARG A 495 -4.83 -8.83 2.30
CA ARG A 495 -3.36 -8.86 2.30
C ARG A 495 -2.84 -9.40 3.62
N GLN A 496 -3.41 -8.96 4.74
CA GLN A 496 -3.03 -9.42 6.06
C GLN A 496 -3.28 -10.91 6.26
N ARG A 497 -4.44 -11.41 5.83
CA ARG A 497 -4.73 -12.85 5.84
C ARG A 497 -3.74 -13.66 4.99
N ILE A 498 -3.23 -13.11 3.89
CA ILE A 498 -2.18 -13.79 3.08
C ILE A 498 -0.88 -13.88 3.89
N ALA A 499 -0.49 -12.84 4.66
CA ALA A 499 0.65 -12.93 5.56
C ALA A 499 0.45 -13.97 6.67
N ILE A 500 -0.76 -14.08 7.22
CA ILE A 500 -1.10 -15.12 8.20
C ILE A 500 -0.97 -16.51 7.56
N ALA A 501 -1.49 -16.72 6.36
CA ALA A 501 -1.34 -17.98 5.63
C ALA A 501 0.14 -18.32 5.38
N ARG A 502 1.00 -17.34 5.06
CA ARG A 502 2.47 -17.55 4.95
C ARG A 502 3.07 -18.03 6.26
N ALA A 503 2.68 -17.43 7.38
CA ALA A 503 3.17 -17.81 8.71
C ALA A 503 2.71 -19.22 9.12
N ILE A 504 1.44 -19.55 8.86
CA ILE A 504 0.88 -20.90 9.09
C ILE A 504 1.62 -21.94 8.24
N LEU A 505 1.85 -21.65 6.96
CA LEU A 505 2.52 -22.58 6.05
C LEU A 505 3.98 -22.84 6.44
N LYS A 506 4.64 -21.81 6.96
CA LYS A 506 6.03 -21.88 7.43
C LYS A 506 6.17 -22.73 8.69
N ASP A 507 5.16 -22.73 9.56
CA ASP A 507 5.12 -23.45 10.84
C ASP A 507 6.38 -23.25 11.71
N PRO A 508 6.69 -22.00 12.11
CA PRO A 508 7.88 -21.70 12.88
C PRO A 508 7.73 -22.12 14.36
N ARG A 509 8.86 -22.21 15.09
CA ARG A 509 8.85 -22.43 16.56
C ARG A 509 8.68 -21.14 17.35
N ILE A 510 9.12 -20.02 16.78
CA ILE A 510 8.97 -18.67 17.32
C ILE A 510 8.09 -17.89 16.33
N ILE A 511 7.08 -17.19 16.82
CA ILE A 511 6.23 -16.37 15.97
C ILE A 511 6.13 -14.93 16.48
N VAL A 512 6.19 -13.99 15.55
CA VAL A 512 6.04 -12.56 15.82
C VAL A 512 4.79 -12.04 15.12
N PHE A 513 3.91 -11.40 15.88
CA PHE A 513 2.74 -10.69 15.36
C PHE A 513 2.97 -9.20 15.54
N ASP A 514 3.18 -8.46 14.44
CA ASP A 514 3.40 -7.02 14.46
C ASP A 514 2.12 -6.32 13.99
N GLU A 515 1.31 -5.84 14.94
CA GLU A 515 0.00 -5.21 14.69
C GLU A 515 -0.90 -6.02 13.74
N ALA A 516 -0.92 -7.33 13.91
CA ALA A 516 -1.48 -8.24 12.92
C ALA A 516 -2.98 -8.07 12.61
N THR A 517 -3.74 -7.34 13.45
CA THR A 517 -5.19 -7.13 13.29
C THR A 517 -5.60 -5.69 12.94
N SER A 518 -4.65 -4.75 12.81
CA SER A 518 -4.95 -3.32 12.64
C SER A 518 -5.75 -2.98 11.38
N ALA A 519 -5.58 -3.75 10.31
CA ALA A 519 -6.23 -3.55 9.01
C ALA A 519 -7.54 -4.35 8.82
N LEU A 520 -8.04 -5.02 9.86
CA LEU A 520 -9.24 -5.87 9.81
C LEU A 520 -10.47 -5.17 10.36
N ASP A 521 -11.64 -5.46 9.79
CA ASP A 521 -12.93 -5.10 10.39
C ASP A 521 -13.20 -5.91 11.66
N THR A 522 -14.08 -5.42 12.54
CA THR A 522 -14.33 -6.02 13.86
C THR A 522 -14.78 -7.50 13.82
N ARG A 523 -15.53 -7.92 12.79
CA ARG A 523 -16.00 -9.31 12.67
C ARG A 523 -14.87 -10.22 12.20
N SER A 524 -14.12 -9.78 11.18
CA SER A 524 -12.92 -10.48 10.71
C SER A 524 -11.83 -10.55 11.78
N GLU A 525 -11.67 -9.50 12.59
CA GLU A 525 -10.68 -9.41 13.68
C GLU A 525 -10.89 -10.52 14.72
N ARG A 526 -12.12 -10.75 15.18
CA ARG A 526 -12.42 -11.84 16.15
C ARG A 526 -12.17 -13.23 15.58
N ALA A 527 -12.59 -13.46 14.34
CA ALA A 527 -12.38 -14.75 13.67
C ALA A 527 -10.88 -15.04 13.50
N ILE A 528 -10.09 -14.03 13.11
CA ILE A 528 -8.65 -14.16 12.92
C ILE A 528 -7.91 -14.26 14.26
N GLN A 529 -8.31 -13.53 15.31
CA GLN A 529 -7.71 -13.66 16.64
C GLN A 529 -7.74 -15.11 17.14
N THR A 530 -8.83 -15.83 16.89
CA THR A 530 -8.93 -17.25 17.26
C THR A 530 -7.85 -18.10 16.60
N GLU A 531 -7.59 -17.88 15.32
CA GLU A 531 -6.54 -18.58 14.57
C GLU A 531 -5.14 -18.11 14.93
N LEU A 532 -4.95 -16.82 15.25
CA LEU A 532 -3.67 -16.30 15.77
C LEU A 532 -3.34 -16.91 17.14
N THR A 533 -4.31 -17.02 18.04
CA THR A 533 -4.15 -17.70 19.34
C THR A 533 -3.82 -19.18 19.15
N ARG A 534 -4.50 -19.86 18.22
CA ARG A 534 -4.19 -21.24 17.86
C ARG A 534 -2.77 -21.40 17.30
N LEU A 535 -2.34 -20.45 16.49
CA LEU A 535 -0.98 -20.41 15.95
C LEU A 535 0.06 -20.07 17.03
N ALA A 536 -0.30 -19.27 18.04
CA ALA A 536 0.57 -19.00 19.18
C ALA A 536 0.73 -20.19 20.13
N HIS A 537 -0.29 -21.06 20.20
CA HIS A 537 -0.31 -22.18 21.14
C HIS A 537 0.90 -23.12 20.98
N GLY A 538 1.62 -23.35 22.08
CA GLY A 538 2.80 -24.23 22.12
C GLY A 538 4.04 -23.66 21.42
N ARG A 539 4.02 -22.37 21.04
CA ARG A 539 5.13 -21.65 20.41
C ARG A 539 5.49 -20.42 21.24
N THR A 540 6.75 -20.02 21.23
CA THR A 540 7.13 -18.73 21.81
C THR A 540 6.59 -17.62 20.91
N SER A 541 5.73 -16.77 21.45
CA SER A 541 4.98 -15.78 20.68
C SER A 541 5.30 -14.37 21.16
N ILE A 542 5.67 -13.48 20.25
CA ILE A 542 5.85 -12.05 20.54
C ILE A 542 4.75 -11.28 19.81
N VAL A 543 3.92 -10.56 20.56
CA VAL A 543 2.82 -9.75 20.02
C VAL A 543 3.13 -8.27 20.24
N ILE A 544 3.36 -7.52 19.16
CA ILE A 544 3.43 -6.06 19.21
C ILE A 544 2.03 -5.52 18.95
N ALA A 545 1.49 -4.80 19.93
CA ALA A 545 0.14 -4.28 19.86
C ALA A 545 0.10 -2.76 19.97
N HIS A 546 -0.73 -2.17 19.11
CA HIS A 546 -1.17 -0.78 19.22
C HIS A 546 -2.48 -0.67 20.00
N ARG A 547 -3.30 -1.73 20.02
CA ARG A 547 -4.53 -1.83 20.81
C ARG A 547 -4.24 -2.66 22.05
N LEU A 548 -4.41 -2.11 23.23
CA LEU A 548 -4.11 -2.86 24.46
C LEU A 548 -5.10 -4.00 24.70
N SER A 549 -6.31 -3.90 24.15
CA SER A 549 -7.33 -4.96 24.24
C SER A 549 -6.88 -6.29 23.63
N THR A 550 -5.95 -6.28 22.66
CA THR A 550 -5.46 -7.51 22.00
C THR A 550 -4.36 -8.22 22.79
N VAL A 551 -3.88 -7.63 23.89
CA VAL A 551 -2.79 -8.17 24.71
C VAL A 551 -3.18 -8.44 26.17
N VAL A 552 -4.48 -8.34 26.49
CA VAL A 552 -5.00 -8.61 27.83
C VAL A 552 -4.68 -10.05 28.27
N ASP A 553 -4.79 -10.99 27.34
CA ASP A 553 -4.58 -12.43 27.57
C ASP A 553 -3.10 -12.86 27.43
N ALA A 554 -2.16 -11.91 27.26
CA ALA A 554 -0.75 -12.25 27.17
C ALA A 554 -0.21 -12.75 28.51
N ASP A 555 0.63 -13.78 28.49
CA ASP A 555 1.28 -14.30 29.70
C ASP A 555 2.19 -13.25 30.36
N TRP A 556 2.84 -12.40 29.55
CA TRP A 556 3.66 -11.29 30.00
C TRP A 556 3.51 -10.08 29.09
N ILE A 557 3.55 -8.88 29.67
CA ILE A 557 3.52 -7.61 28.95
C ILE A 557 4.81 -6.84 29.25
N LEU A 558 5.46 -6.37 28.19
CA LEU A 558 6.63 -5.50 28.20
C LEU A 558 6.21 -4.11 27.74
N VAL A 559 6.35 -3.12 28.62
CA VAL A 559 5.99 -1.73 28.34
C VAL A 559 7.26 -0.97 27.98
N MET A 560 7.27 -0.41 26.77
CA MET A 560 8.41 0.35 26.25
C MET A 560 8.09 1.83 26.12
N GLU A 561 9.01 2.67 26.58
CA GLU A 561 8.96 4.12 26.41
C GLU A 561 10.36 4.65 26.08
N HIS A 562 10.46 5.55 25.10
CA HIS A 562 11.72 6.17 24.67
C HIS A 562 12.91 5.21 24.43
N GLY A 563 12.64 3.98 23.97
CA GLY A 563 13.68 2.99 23.69
C GLY A 563 14.13 2.13 24.88
N GLN A 564 13.45 2.24 26.02
CA GLN A 564 13.73 1.50 27.25
C GLN A 564 12.53 0.66 27.68
N VAL A 565 12.78 -0.41 28.42
CA VAL A 565 11.75 -1.16 29.13
C VAL A 565 11.46 -0.43 30.44
N VAL A 566 10.24 0.09 30.60
CA VAL A 566 9.84 0.84 31.79
C VAL A 566 9.04 0.00 32.78
N GLU A 567 8.23 -0.94 32.29
CA GLU A 567 7.44 -1.84 33.12
C GLU A 567 7.36 -3.25 32.51
N GLN A 568 7.25 -4.25 33.38
CA GLN A 568 7.03 -5.63 32.98
C GLN A 568 6.14 -6.33 34.02
N GLY A 569 5.19 -7.15 33.54
CA GLY A 569 4.28 -7.93 34.38
C GLY A 569 3.09 -8.46 33.60
N THR A 570 2.14 -9.06 34.30
CA THR A 570 0.83 -9.44 33.73
C THR A 570 -0.08 -8.21 33.61
N HIS A 571 -1.14 -8.29 32.79
CA HIS A 571 -2.14 -7.23 32.67
C HIS A 571 -2.66 -6.73 34.03
N ARG A 572 -3.01 -7.66 34.94
CA ARG A 572 -3.56 -7.33 36.26
C ARG A 572 -2.52 -6.66 37.15
N GLU A 573 -1.28 -7.12 37.13
CA GLU A 573 -0.18 -6.51 37.90
C GLU A 573 0.13 -5.09 37.42
N LEU A 574 0.15 -4.87 36.10
CA LEU A 574 0.45 -3.56 35.52
C LEU A 574 -0.67 -2.54 35.73
N LEU A 575 -1.94 -2.97 35.70
CA LEU A 575 -3.06 -2.11 36.08
C LEU A 575 -3.00 -1.72 37.56
N ALA A 576 -2.70 -2.67 38.45
CA ALA A 576 -2.62 -2.42 39.88
C ALA A 576 -1.46 -1.47 40.28
N ARG A 577 -0.43 -1.37 39.44
CA ARG A 577 0.71 -0.45 39.65
C ARG A 577 0.38 1.01 39.28
N GLU A 578 -0.75 1.28 38.62
CA GLU A 578 -1.16 2.62 38.16
C GLU A 578 -0.08 3.36 37.34
N GLY A 579 0.76 2.59 36.65
CA GLY A 579 1.91 3.06 35.89
C GLY A 579 1.59 3.56 34.48
N VAL A 580 2.60 3.56 33.61
CA VAL A 580 2.51 3.93 32.19
C VAL A 580 1.49 3.03 31.47
N TYR A 581 1.48 1.72 31.76
CA TYR A 581 0.49 0.81 31.18
C TYR A 581 -0.94 1.19 31.53
N ALA A 582 -1.23 1.43 32.81
CA ALA A 582 -2.57 1.76 33.30
C ALA A 582 -3.09 3.07 32.68
N LYS A 583 -2.23 4.07 32.53
CA LYS A 583 -2.55 5.33 31.86
C LYS A 583 -2.86 5.15 30.38
N MET A 584 -2.07 4.34 29.67
CA MET A 584 -2.37 4.03 28.26
C MET A 584 -3.68 3.26 28.13
N TRP A 585 -3.98 2.34 29.07
CA TRP A 585 -5.22 1.59 29.11
C TRP A 585 -6.43 2.51 29.30
N SER A 586 -6.40 3.41 30.29
CA SER A 586 -7.51 4.34 30.54
C SER A 586 -7.75 5.28 29.36
N LEU A 587 -6.69 5.77 28.72
CA LEU A 587 -6.80 6.66 27.55
C LEU A 587 -7.44 5.94 26.35
N GLN A 588 -7.04 4.70 26.06
CA GLN A 588 -7.66 3.92 24.98
C GLN A 588 -9.11 3.56 25.28
N TRP A 589 -9.44 3.27 26.53
CA TRP A 589 -10.83 3.03 26.95
C TRP A 589 -11.71 4.28 26.72
N GLN A 590 -11.27 5.44 27.18
CA GLN A 590 -11.97 6.72 27.00
C GLN A 590 -12.17 7.07 25.52
N GLN A 591 -11.16 6.84 24.67
CA GLN A 591 -11.28 7.03 23.22
C GLN A 591 -12.32 6.10 22.60
N GLY A 592 -12.36 4.83 23.00
CA GLY A 592 -13.38 3.88 22.56
C GLY A 592 -14.80 4.33 22.93
N GLU A 593 -15.00 4.79 24.17
CA GLU A 593 -16.30 5.31 24.62
C GLU A 593 -16.73 6.57 23.85
N LEU A 594 -15.80 7.49 23.59
CA LEU A 594 -16.03 8.69 22.77
C LEU A 594 -16.44 8.34 21.33
N GLU A 595 -15.76 7.37 20.70
CA GLU A 595 -16.13 6.91 19.36
C GLU A 595 -17.51 6.25 19.33
N HIS A 596 -17.85 5.44 20.34
CA HIS A 596 -19.17 4.83 20.47
C HIS A 596 -20.26 5.90 20.69
N ALA A 597 -19.99 6.92 21.50
CA ALA A 597 -20.88 8.06 21.68
C ALA A 597 -21.06 8.87 20.39
N GLN A 598 -19.96 9.12 19.66
CA GLN A 598 -19.99 9.87 18.40
C GLN A 598 -20.77 9.14 17.29
N ARG A 599 -20.63 7.81 17.18
CA ARG A 599 -21.44 7.00 16.23
C ARG A 599 -22.94 7.05 16.55
N ARG A 600 -23.31 7.10 17.84
CA ARG A 600 -24.71 7.29 18.27
C ARG A 600 -25.24 8.68 17.91
N LEU A 601 -24.41 9.71 17.97
CA LEU A 601 -24.79 11.10 17.65
C LEU A 601 -24.98 11.37 16.14
N THR A 602 -24.39 10.55 15.25
CA THR A 602 -24.50 10.70 13.78
C THR A 602 -25.79 10.15 13.13
N ALA A 603 -26.70 9.53 13.89
CA ALA A 603 -27.94 8.95 13.34
C ALA A 603 -29.02 10.05 13.09
N ARG A 604 -29.25 10.44 11.83
CA ARG A 604 -30.29 11.42 11.44
C ARG A 604 -31.70 10.79 11.43
N SER A 605 -32.72 11.61 11.67
CA SER A 605 -34.14 11.24 11.56
C SER A 605 -34.62 11.47 10.13
N VAL A 606 -35.18 10.44 9.47
CA VAL A 606 -35.70 10.52 8.10
C VAL A 606 -37.20 10.25 8.08
N SER A 607 -37.98 11.15 7.49
CA SER A 607 -39.42 10.92 7.25
C SER A 607 -39.60 9.90 6.14
N ILE A 608 -40.39 8.84 6.40
CA ILE A 608 -40.68 7.79 5.41
C ILE A 608 -41.40 8.36 4.20
N SER A 609 -42.29 9.35 4.38
CA SER A 609 -42.98 10.01 3.27
C SER A 609 -42.02 10.78 2.37
N ALA A 610 -41.01 11.44 2.94
CA ALA A 610 -39.96 12.10 2.17
C ALA A 610 -39.02 11.09 1.49
N LEU A 611 -38.76 9.95 2.15
CA LEU A 611 -37.95 8.86 1.61
C LEU A 611 -38.62 8.22 0.40
N THR A 612 -39.89 7.86 0.49
CA THR A 612 -40.65 7.24 -0.62
C THR A 612 -40.87 8.22 -1.78
N ALA A 613 -41.13 9.49 -1.50
CA ALA A 613 -41.21 10.53 -2.53
C ALA A 613 -39.87 10.73 -3.26
N GLY A 614 -38.76 10.79 -2.53
CA GLY A 614 -37.42 10.91 -3.12
C GLY A 614 -37.02 9.69 -3.95
N VAL A 615 -37.47 8.49 -3.58
CA VAL A 615 -37.25 7.28 -4.40
C VAL A 615 -38.03 7.35 -5.72
N ILE A 616 -39.29 7.80 -5.69
CA ILE A 616 -40.10 7.93 -6.91
C ILE A 616 -39.49 9.00 -7.84
N ASP A 617 -39.03 10.12 -7.27
CA ASP A 617 -38.38 11.19 -8.02
C ASP A 617 -37.05 10.72 -8.64
N ALA A 618 -36.24 9.95 -7.90
CA ALA A 618 -34.99 9.38 -8.40
C ALA A 618 -35.17 8.34 -9.52
N LEU A 619 -36.37 7.78 -9.68
CA LEU A 619 -36.70 6.77 -10.70
C LEU A 619 -37.55 7.34 -11.85
N HIS A 620 -37.69 8.67 -11.95
CA HIS A 620 -38.57 9.33 -12.90
C HIS A 620 -38.32 8.88 -14.35
N ASP A 621 -37.06 8.84 -14.76
CA ASP A 621 -36.66 8.46 -16.12
C ASP A 621 -36.94 6.98 -16.40
N GLU A 622 -36.60 6.08 -15.48
CA GLU A 622 -36.86 4.64 -15.64
C GLU A 622 -38.37 4.32 -15.69
N ILE A 623 -39.18 5.03 -14.90
CA ILE A 623 -40.65 4.91 -14.90
C ILE A 623 -41.23 5.34 -16.26
N ALA A 624 -40.74 6.45 -16.80
CA ALA A 624 -41.18 6.98 -18.09
C ALA A 624 -40.77 6.05 -19.26
N GLU A 625 -39.55 5.52 -19.22
CA GLU A 625 -39.02 4.61 -20.24
C GLU A 625 -39.82 3.29 -20.30
N HIS A 626 -40.11 2.70 -19.14
CA HIS A 626 -40.80 1.39 -19.06
C HIS A 626 -42.33 1.50 -19.10
N ARG A 627 -42.88 2.74 -19.12
CA ARG A 627 -44.33 3.03 -19.14
C ARG A 627 -45.10 2.36 -18.00
N VAL A 628 -44.51 2.29 -16.82
CA VAL A 628 -45.12 1.70 -15.61
C VAL A 628 -45.66 2.79 -14.69
N LEU A 629 -46.52 2.43 -13.74
CA LEU A 629 -47.12 3.37 -12.81
C LEU A 629 -46.69 3.02 -11.38
N VAL A 630 -45.65 3.70 -10.90
CA VAL A 630 -45.13 3.55 -9.53
C VAL A 630 -45.82 4.57 -8.62
N TYR A 631 -46.37 4.11 -7.50
CA TYR A 631 -46.97 5.00 -6.50
C TYR A 631 -46.63 4.54 -5.08
N ALA A 632 -46.51 5.50 -4.17
CA ALA A 632 -46.41 5.20 -2.75
C ALA A 632 -47.82 5.02 -2.17
N GLU A 633 -48.06 3.94 -1.44
CA GLU A 633 -49.29 3.80 -0.66
C GLU A 633 -49.20 4.70 0.59
N PRO A 634 -50.24 5.51 0.89
CA PRO A 634 -50.24 6.34 2.07
C PRO A 634 -50.17 5.46 3.32
N SER A 635 -49.21 5.76 4.20
CA SER A 635 -49.15 5.16 5.53
C SER A 635 -50.09 5.93 6.45
N ASP A 636 -50.87 5.23 7.30
CA ASP A 636 -51.88 5.82 8.19
C ASP A 636 -51.28 6.81 9.24
N ASN A 637 -49.95 6.88 9.39
CA ASN A 637 -49.22 7.78 10.28
C ASN A 637 -47.90 8.28 9.65
N GLU A 638 -47.39 9.45 10.08
CA GLU A 638 -46.07 9.96 9.67
C GLU A 638 -44.95 9.13 10.33
N LEU A 639 -44.50 8.06 9.66
CA LEU A 639 -43.43 7.19 10.16
C LEU A 639 -42.05 7.84 9.96
N ARG A 640 -41.20 7.78 11.00
CA ARG A 640 -39.80 8.24 10.94
C ARG A 640 -38.85 7.09 11.28
N VAL A 641 -37.76 6.99 10.52
CA VAL A 641 -36.73 5.95 10.68
C VAL A 641 -35.36 6.57 10.94
N THR A 642 -34.51 5.81 11.60
CA THR A 642 -33.13 6.21 11.88
C THR A 642 -32.25 5.85 10.68
N GLY A 643 -31.53 6.82 10.11
CA GLY A 643 -30.60 6.55 9.02
C GLY A 643 -30.20 7.80 8.25
N ASP A 644 -29.32 7.62 7.26
CA ASP A 644 -28.92 8.67 6.33
C ASP A 644 -29.77 8.57 5.04
N PRO A 645 -30.53 9.62 4.64
CA PRO A 645 -31.30 9.60 3.39
C PRO A 645 -30.46 9.25 2.16
N SER A 646 -29.20 9.70 2.10
CA SER A 646 -28.29 9.39 0.98
C SER A 646 -27.92 7.91 0.88
N VAL A 647 -28.11 7.14 1.95
CA VAL A 647 -27.88 5.69 1.97
C VAL A 647 -29.19 4.93 1.77
N LEU A 648 -30.28 5.37 2.42
CA LEU A 648 -31.56 4.68 2.38
C LEU A 648 -32.30 4.83 1.04
N GLN A 649 -32.24 6.01 0.39
CA GLN A 649 -32.94 6.25 -0.89
C GLN A 649 -32.41 5.35 -2.02
N PRO A 650 -31.09 5.25 -2.28
CA PRO A 650 -30.59 4.40 -3.34
C PRO A 650 -30.93 2.91 -3.15
N LEU A 651 -30.91 2.43 -1.89
CA LEU A 651 -31.23 1.04 -1.57
C LEU A 651 -32.70 0.69 -1.86
N ILE A 652 -33.63 1.57 -1.50
CA ILE A 652 -35.05 1.37 -1.77
C ILE A 652 -35.34 1.57 -3.27
N ALA A 653 -34.64 2.50 -3.93
CA ALA A 653 -34.75 2.68 -5.38
C ALA A 653 -34.26 1.44 -6.16
N GLU A 654 -33.25 0.73 -5.66
CA GLU A 654 -32.75 -0.50 -6.28
C GLU A 654 -33.79 -1.64 -6.24
N LEU A 655 -34.57 -1.76 -5.15
CA LEU A 655 -35.72 -2.68 -5.09
C LEU A 655 -36.78 -2.33 -6.14
N CYS A 656 -37.12 -1.05 -6.25
CA CYS A 656 -38.08 -0.58 -7.25
C CYS A 656 -37.58 -0.82 -8.68
N ARG A 657 -36.30 -0.55 -8.96
CA ARG A 657 -35.72 -0.74 -10.30
C ARG A 657 -35.80 -2.19 -10.77
N ASN A 658 -35.59 -3.15 -9.85
CA ASN A 658 -35.68 -4.57 -10.19
C ASN A 658 -37.11 -4.99 -10.57
N GLU A 659 -38.12 -4.45 -9.88
CA GLU A 659 -39.53 -4.66 -10.23
C GLU A 659 -39.94 -3.94 -11.52
N ILE A 660 -39.46 -2.71 -11.75
CA ILE A 660 -39.73 -1.93 -12.97
C ILE A 660 -39.18 -2.65 -14.20
N ALA A 661 -37.96 -3.22 -14.11
CA ALA A 661 -37.33 -3.92 -15.22
C ALA A 661 -38.10 -5.18 -15.69
N GLN A 662 -38.90 -5.79 -14.83
CA GLN A 662 -39.70 -6.98 -15.15
C GLN A 662 -41.18 -6.66 -15.42
N ALA A 663 -41.58 -5.41 -15.24
CA ALA A 663 -42.97 -4.99 -15.39
C ALA A 663 -43.35 -4.76 -16.87
N SER A 664 -44.56 -5.18 -17.24
CA SER A 664 -45.13 -4.90 -18.55
C SER A 664 -45.64 -3.44 -18.64
N PRO A 665 -45.62 -2.80 -19.82
CA PRO A 665 -46.16 -1.45 -19.99
C PRO A 665 -47.59 -1.33 -19.46
N GLY A 666 -47.83 -0.34 -18.58
CA GLY A 666 -49.12 -0.10 -17.91
C GLY A 666 -49.31 -0.83 -16.57
N GLN A 667 -48.35 -1.65 -16.12
CA GLN A 667 -48.42 -2.29 -14.80
C GLN A 667 -48.21 -1.29 -13.66
N ARG A 668 -48.86 -1.59 -12.52
CA ARG A 668 -48.82 -0.79 -11.31
C ARG A 668 -47.86 -1.42 -10.30
N ILE A 669 -46.94 -0.63 -9.76
CA ILE A 669 -45.99 -1.04 -8.72
C ILE A 669 -46.21 -0.16 -7.49
N ALA A 670 -46.47 -0.79 -6.34
CA ALA A 670 -46.73 -0.09 -5.09
C ALA A 670 -45.48 -0.11 -4.19
N LEU A 671 -45.01 1.07 -3.79
CA LEU A 671 -44.03 1.21 -2.71
C LEU A 671 -44.79 1.38 -1.40
N ARG A 672 -44.73 0.39 -0.53
CA ARG A 672 -45.51 0.33 0.70
C ARG A 672 -44.59 0.43 1.92
N ALA A 673 -44.95 1.30 2.87
CA ALA A 673 -44.29 1.40 4.15
C ALA A 673 -45.29 1.14 5.28
N GLN A 674 -45.10 0.04 6.00
CA GLN A 674 -45.98 -0.39 7.10
C GLN A 674 -45.20 -0.52 8.39
N ARG A 675 -45.81 -0.09 9.50
CA ARG A 675 -45.28 -0.34 10.83
C ARG A 675 -45.46 -1.82 11.18
N HIS A 676 -44.37 -2.46 11.62
CA HIS A 676 -44.38 -3.82 12.13
C HIS A 676 -43.51 -3.89 13.39
N GLY A 677 -44.17 -3.88 14.56
CA GLY A 677 -43.49 -3.78 15.86
C GLY A 677 -42.67 -2.49 15.98
N ASN A 678 -41.38 -2.62 16.29
CA ASN A 678 -40.42 -1.52 16.40
C ASN A 678 -39.70 -1.18 15.08
N HIS A 679 -40.23 -1.64 13.95
CA HIS A 679 -39.64 -1.42 12.62
C HIS A 679 -40.68 -0.87 11.63
N VAL A 680 -40.22 -0.14 10.62
CA VAL A 680 -40.93 0.11 9.37
C VAL A 680 -40.49 -0.92 8.37
N TRP A 681 -41.45 -1.67 7.85
CA TRP A 681 -41.27 -2.54 6.71
C TRP A 681 -41.51 -1.73 5.45
N VAL A 682 -40.46 -1.50 4.68
CA VAL A 682 -40.54 -0.94 3.34
C VAL A 682 -40.48 -2.08 2.35
N SER A 683 -41.52 -2.23 1.53
CA SER A 683 -41.63 -3.26 0.50
C SER A 683 -42.09 -2.68 -0.83
N VAL A 684 -41.67 -3.33 -1.90
CA VAL A 684 -42.11 -3.01 -3.27
C VAL A 684 -42.96 -4.18 -3.75
N LEU A 685 -44.17 -3.89 -4.24
CA LEU A 685 -45.15 -4.88 -4.65
C LEU A 685 -45.54 -4.66 -6.12
N GLY A 686 -45.14 -5.59 -6.99
CA GLY A 686 -45.60 -5.71 -8.37
C GLY A 686 -46.88 -6.56 -8.52
N THR A 687 -47.28 -6.83 -9.77
CA THR A 687 -48.49 -7.61 -10.08
C THR A 687 -48.29 -9.13 -10.04
N GLY A 688 -47.05 -9.62 -10.05
CA GLY A 688 -46.69 -11.04 -9.97
C GLY A 688 -46.80 -11.65 -8.57
N ASP A 689 -46.87 -12.99 -8.49
CA ASP A 689 -46.95 -13.72 -7.21
C ASP A 689 -45.59 -13.88 -6.49
N LYS A 690 -44.49 -13.64 -7.21
CA LYS A 690 -43.11 -13.61 -6.68
C LYS A 690 -42.45 -12.31 -7.10
N PRO A 691 -41.55 -11.75 -6.26
CA PRO A 691 -40.81 -10.55 -6.62
C PRO A 691 -39.71 -10.91 -7.61
N ALA A 692 -39.27 -9.92 -8.38
CA ALA A 692 -38.14 -10.02 -9.29
C ALA A 692 -36.90 -10.52 -8.54
N GLU A 693 -36.26 -11.60 -9.01
CA GLU A 693 -35.06 -12.14 -8.36
C GLU A 693 -33.95 -11.09 -8.28
N LEU A 694 -33.37 -10.91 -7.09
CA LEU A 694 -32.21 -10.04 -6.89
C LEU A 694 -30.94 -10.84 -7.17
N SER A 695 -29.95 -10.18 -7.78
CA SER A 695 -28.61 -10.79 -7.90
C SER A 695 -28.03 -11.04 -6.50
N GLN A 696 -27.22 -12.10 -6.33
CA GLN A 696 -26.57 -12.38 -5.04
C GLN A 696 -25.68 -11.21 -4.56
N ALA A 697 -25.07 -10.47 -5.49
CA ALA A 697 -24.27 -9.29 -5.18
C ALA A 697 -25.14 -8.15 -4.62
N THR A 698 -26.27 -7.87 -5.28
CA THR A 698 -27.24 -6.86 -4.85
C THR A 698 -27.86 -7.22 -3.50
N ALA A 699 -28.30 -8.47 -3.30
CA ALA A 699 -28.90 -8.92 -2.04
C ALA A 699 -27.91 -8.80 -0.86
N ARG A 700 -26.64 -9.18 -1.04
CA ARG A 700 -25.59 -9.03 -0.01
C ARG A 700 -25.24 -7.56 0.24
N HIS A 701 -25.20 -6.74 -0.81
CA HIS A 701 -24.98 -5.31 -0.68
C HIS A 701 -26.08 -4.67 0.16
N MET A 702 -27.35 -4.95 -0.18
CA MET A 702 -28.52 -4.48 0.54
C MET A 702 -28.55 -4.94 2.00
N GLU A 703 -28.26 -6.21 2.27
CA GLU A 703 -28.20 -6.75 3.62
C GLU A 703 -27.11 -6.07 4.45
N SER A 704 -25.91 -5.86 3.87
CA SER A 704 -24.80 -5.18 4.55
C SER A 704 -25.08 -3.70 4.81
N ALA A 705 -25.71 -3.02 3.86
CA ALA A 705 -25.98 -1.58 3.93
C ALA A 705 -27.15 -1.28 4.90
N LEU A 706 -28.20 -2.11 4.90
CA LEU A 706 -29.29 -2.02 5.86
C LEU A 706 -28.83 -2.40 7.27
N ALA A 707 -27.97 -3.43 7.42
CA ALA A 707 -27.37 -3.78 8.72
C ALA A 707 -26.51 -2.64 9.28
N ALA A 708 -25.75 -1.95 8.43
CA ALA A 708 -24.98 -0.76 8.84
C ALA A 708 -25.88 0.41 9.30
N ALA A 709 -27.12 0.48 8.81
CA ALA A 709 -28.15 1.43 9.24
C ALA A 709 -29.03 0.94 10.41
N GLY A 710 -28.71 -0.21 11.02
CA GLY A 710 -29.47 -0.78 12.13
C GLY A 710 -30.77 -1.48 11.72
N GLY A 711 -30.96 -1.74 10.42
CA GLY A 711 -32.09 -2.48 9.85
C GLY A 711 -31.72 -3.90 9.41
N SER A 712 -32.69 -4.63 8.88
CA SER A 712 -32.51 -5.97 8.31
C SER A 712 -33.25 -6.11 6.98
N PHE A 713 -32.86 -7.09 6.16
CA PHE A 713 -33.47 -7.37 4.87
C PHE A 713 -33.94 -8.81 4.82
N THR A 714 -35.18 -9.05 4.41
CA THR A 714 -35.75 -10.40 4.35
C THR A 714 -36.74 -10.57 3.21
N LEU A 715 -36.91 -11.80 2.72
CA LEU A 715 -37.98 -12.19 1.81
C LEU A 715 -39.11 -12.79 2.65
N THR A 716 -40.31 -12.21 2.60
CA THR A 716 -41.41 -12.62 3.49
C THR A 716 -42.74 -12.62 2.72
N PRO A 717 -43.66 -13.57 2.99
CA PRO A 717 -44.99 -13.54 2.40
C PRO A 717 -45.82 -12.38 2.97
N LEU A 718 -46.20 -11.43 2.10
CA LEU A 718 -47.12 -10.33 2.38
C LEU A 718 -48.38 -10.49 1.52
N HIS A 719 -49.56 -10.49 2.15
CA HIS A 719 -50.88 -10.54 1.48
C HIS A 719 -51.03 -11.70 0.47
N GLY A 720 -50.44 -12.86 0.77
CA GLY A 720 -50.51 -14.05 -0.09
C GLY A 720 -49.47 -14.11 -1.21
N ARG A 721 -48.50 -13.17 -1.25
CA ARG A 721 -47.41 -13.11 -2.24
C ARG A 721 -46.06 -12.93 -1.56
N LEU A 722 -44.97 -13.36 -2.20
CA LEU A 722 -43.62 -13.12 -1.67
C LEU A 722 -43.16 -11.69 -2.01
N ALA A 723 -42.53 -11.00 -1.07
CA ALA A 723 -41.96 -9.67 -1.31
C ALA A 723 -40.66 -9.47 -0.51
N TYR A 724 -39.74 -8.70 -1.07
CA TYR A 724 -38.57 -8.23 -0.34
C TYR A 724 -38.97 -7.10 0.61
N VAL A 725 -38.51 -7.21 1.85
CA VAL A 725 -38.84 -6.28 2.93
C VAL A 725 -37.55 -5.74 3.53
N ALA A 726 -37.36 -4.43 3.42
CA ALA A 726 -36.37 -3.70 4.19
C ALA A 726 -37.00 -3.29 5.53
N MET A 727 -36.46 -3.83 6.62
CA MET A 727 -36.88 -3.55 7.99
C MET A 727 -36.00 -2.44 8.54
N LEU A 728 -36.56 -1.26 8.76
CA LEU A 728 -35.85 -0.09 9.27
C LEU A 728 -36.31 0.18 10.71
N PRO A 729 -35.41 0.41 11.68
CA PRO A 729 -35.82 0.67 13.06
C PRO A 729 -36.62 1.98 13.13
N LEU A 730 -37.81 1.91 13.75
CA LEU A 730 -38.64 3.08 14.02
C LEU A 730 -37.94 3.98 15.05
N ARG A 731 -37.93 5.28 14.80
CA ARG A 731 -37.59 6.28 15.82
C ARG A 731 -38.88 6.83 16.43
N PRO A 732 -39.00 6.95 17.77
CA PRO A 732 -40.13 7.64 18.37
C PRO A 732 -40.18 9.11 17.90
N ILE A 733 -41.37 9.63 17.64
CA ILE A 733 -41.57 11.04 17.25
C ILE A 733 -41.42 11.91 18.50
N ALA A 734 -40.18 12.17 18.88
CA ALA A 734 -39.80 13.33 19.67
C ALA A 734 -38.69 14.01 18.87
N ASP A 735 -39.10 14.96 18.02
CA ASP A 735 -38.33 16.09 17.48
C ASP A 735 -39.02 16.61 16.22
N ALA A 736 -40.15 17.27 16.44
CA ALA A 736 -40.71 18.25 15.52
C ALA A 736 -40.71 19.62 16.23
N GLN A 737 -39.52 20.20 16.38
CA GLN A 737 -39.40 21.66 16.45
C GLN A 737 -38.52 22.10 15.28
N SER A 738 -39.17 22.74 14.32
CA SER A 738 -38.54 23.34 13.13
C SER A 738 -37.74 24.61 13.53
N PRO A 739 -36.73 25.03 12.74
CA PRO A 739 -35.80 26.08 13.11
C PRO A 739 -36.37 27.46 12.80
N LEU A 740 -36.66 28.27 13.82
CA LEU A 740 -36.82 29.72 13.69
C LEU A 740 -36.69 30.43 15.04
N ALA A 741 -35.99 31.57 15.00
CA ALA A 741 -35.87 32.65 15.99
C ALA A 741 -34.78 32.54 17.07
N SER A 742 -33.72 33.31 16.81
CA SER A 742 -32.73 33.89 17.73
C SER A 742 -33.35 34.76 18.84
N LEU A 743 -33.01 34.46 20.12
CA LEU A 743 -32.75 35.30 21.33
C LEU A 743 -33.71 36.48 21.71
N PRO A 744 -33.83 36.91 23.00
CA PRO A 744 -32.91 36.74 24.13
C PRO A 744 -33.52 36.28 25.48
N SER A 745 -32.59 35.95 26.38
CA SER A 745 -32.69 35.46 27.77
C SER A 745 -33.62 36.19 28.76
N ALA A 746 -34.16 35.42 29.71
CA ALA A 746 -34.46 35.86 31.09
C ALA A 746 -34.07 34.73 32.09
N PRO A 747 -33.72 35.06 33.34
CA PRO A 747 -32.71 34.32 34.11
C PRO A 747 -33.28 33.33 35.13
N GLY A 748 -32.52 32.26 35.39
CA GLY A 748 -32.60 31.49 36.63
C GLY A 748 -33.12 30.05 36.49
N ALA A 749 -32.20 29.10 36.37
CA ALA A 749 -32.39 27.75 36.90
C ALA A 749 -31.02 27.29 37.43
N GLY A 750 -30.84 27.48 38.73
CA GLY A 750 -29.67 27.02 39.46
C GLY A 750 -29.62 25.49 39.57
N GLU A 751 -28.51 25.02 40.11
CA GLU A 751 -28.27 23.64 40.56
C GLU A 751 -29.56 22.99 41.11
N ALA A 752 -29.95 21.85 40.55
CA ALA A 752 -31.08 21.08 41.06
C ALA A 752 -30.79 20.68 42.52
N ALA A 753 -31.57 21.20 43.47
CA ALA A 753 -31.43 20.90 44.88
C ALA A 753 -31.67 19.39 45.17
N PRO A 754 -30.92 18.79 46.12
CA PRO A 754 -30.95 17.34 46.39
C PRO A 754 -32.33 16.81 46.83
N LEU A 755 -32.54 15.50 46.67
CA LEU A 755 -33.74 14.74 47.04
C LEU A 755 -33.77 14.31 48.53
N ASP A 756 -32.75 14.67 49.32
CA ASP A 756 -32.69 14.62 50.79
C ASP A 756 -33.41 13.43 51.46
N GLY A 757 -32.92 12.20 51.22
CA GLY A 757 -33.34 11.00 51.95
C GLY A 757 -34.69 10.41 51.55
N LEU A 758 -35.34 10.91 50.48
CA LEU A 758 -36.57 10.33 49.93
C LEU A 758 -36.37 8.87 49.49
N PHE A 759 -37.34 8.02 49.80
CA PHE A 759 -37.38 6.62 49.37
C PHE A 759 -38.23 6.49 48.09
N VAL A 760 -37.58 6.07 47.00
CA VAL A 760 -38.17 5.94 45.67
C VAL A 760 -38.07 4.49 45.22
N ILE A 761 -39.15 3.95 44.65
CA ILE A 761 -39.09 2.66 43.96
C ILE A 761 -39.11 2.90 42.46
N ALA A 762 -38.31 2.15 41.70
CA ALA A 762 -38.36 2.15 40.24
C ALA A 762 -38.58 0.73 39.70
N ILE A 763 -39.47 0.62 38.72
CA ILE A 763 -39.80 -0.64 38.03
C ILE A 763 -39.43 -0.46 36.56
N ASP A 764 -38.49 -1.28 36.09
CA ASP A 764 -37.98 -1.24 34.72
C ASP A 764 -37.37 -2.60 34.36
N ASP A 765 -37.75 -3.17 33.22
CA ASP A 765 -37.30 -4.50 32.80
C ASP A 765 -35.87 -4.48 32.22
N GLN A 766 -35.36 -3.31 31.85
CA GLN A 766 -34.01 -3.12 31.34
C GLN A 766 -33.01 -2.89 32.47
N GLU A 767 -31.98 -3.74 32.55
CA GLU A 767 -30.89 -3.62 33.53
C GLU A 767 -30.15 -2.27 33.41
N GLU A 768 -29.85 -1.85 32.18
CA GLU A 768 -29.18 -0.57 31.88
C GLU A 768 -29.99 0.65 32.36
N ALA A 769 -31.31 0.61 32.26
CA ALA A 769 -32.19 1.69 32.70
C ALA A 769 -32.31 1.75 34.24
N ARG A 770 -32.33 0.59 34.90
CA ARG A 770 -32.28 0.51 36.37
C ARG A 770 -30.97 1.08 36.92
N ASP A 771 -29.83 0.72 36.34
CA ASP A 771 -28.52 1.24 36.76
C ASP A 771 -28.43 2.76 36.59
N ALA A 772 -28.97 3.30 35.48
CA ALA A 772 -29.02 4.73 35.24
C ALA A 772 -29.92 5.47 36.25
N LEU A 773 -31.09 4.92 36.58
CA LEU A 773 -32.00 5.48 37.58
C LEU A 773 -31.36 5.41 38.98
N GLU A 774 -30.68 4.32 39.32
CA GLU A 774 -29.97 4.19 40.60
C GLU A 774 -28.85 5.22 40.72
N ALA A 775 -28.04 5.40 39.67
CA ALA A 775 -26.98 6.39 39.64
C ALA A 775 -27.54 7.81 39.86
N VAL A 776 -28.63 8.19 39.19
CA VAL A 776 -29.24 9.52 39.33
C VAL A 776 -29.86 9.73 40.71
N LEU A 777 -30.61 8.74 41.22
CA LEU A 777 -31.29 8.84 42.53
C LEU A 777 -30.28 8.85 43.68
N SER A 778 -29.26 8.00 43.63
CA SER A 778 -28.21 7.93 44.67
C SER A 778 -27.34 9.19 44.68
N THR A 779 -26.93 9.70 43.51
CA THR A 779 -26.17 10.96 43.39
C THR A 779 -26.97 12.15 43.92
N SER A 780 -28.30 12.09 43.84
CA SER A 780 -29.20 13.14 44.33
C SER A 780 -29.61 12.95 45.80
N GLY A 781 -29.08 11.95 46.52
CA GLY A 781 -29.36 11.73 47.94
C GLY A 781 -30.67 10.99 48.26
N ALA A 782 -31.33 10.37 47.27
CA ALA A 782 -32.49 9.52 47.48
C ALA A 782 -32.10 8.06 47.76
N ARG A 783 -32.89 7.36 48.56
CA ARG A 783 -32.81 5.91 48.72
C ARG A 783 -33.65 5.26 47.63
N ALA A 784 -33.05 4.50 46.72
CA ALA A 784 -33.76 3.82 45.65
C ALA A 784 -33.92 2.30 45.94
N ARG A 785 -35.01 1.71 45.45
CA ARG A 785 -35.14 0.25 45.33
C ARG A 785 -35.71 -0.10 43.96
N LEU A 786 -35.02 -0.95 43.23
CA LEU A 786 -35.30 -1.25 41.83
C LEU A 786 -35.92 -2.64 41.70
N PHE A 787 -36.86 -2.81 40.77
CA PHE A 787 -37.49 -4.09 40.46
C PHE A 787 -37.50 -4.31 38.95
N ALA A 788 -37.28 -5.55 38.51
CA ALA A 788 -37.30 -5.92 37.10
C ALA A 788 -38.72 -6.20 36.58
N ALA A 789 -39.65 -6.51 37.49
CA ALA A 789 -41.06 -6.75 37.17
C ALA A 789 -42.00 -6.07 38.17
N GLY A 790 -43.19 -5.70 37.71
CA GLY A 790 -44.21 -5.07 38.54
C GLY A 790 -44.80 -6.02 39.58
N THR A 791 -44.92 -7.31 39.29
CA THR A 791 -45.27 -8.35 40.28
C THR A 791 -44.32 -8.40 41.46
N GLU A 792 -43.00 -8.33 41.23
CA GLU A 792 -42.00 -8.29 42.31
C GLU A 792 -42.17 -7.06 43.21
N ALA A 793 -42.41 -5.90 42.60
CA ALA A 793 -42.64 -4.65 43.32
C ALA A 793 -43.93 -4.72 44.16
N LEU A 794 -45.02 -5.26 43.59
CA LEU A 794 -46.31 -5.40 44.27
C LEU A 794 -46.25 -6.42 45.41
N ASP A 795 -45.58 -7.56 45.23
CA ASP A 795 -45.40 -8.56 46.30
C ASP A 795 -44.55 -8.00 47.45
N TRP A 796 -43.53 -7.20 47.11
CA TRP A 796 -42.76 -6.48 48.11
C TRP A 796 -43.61 -5.46 48.89
N LEU A 797 -44.45 -4.67 48.21
CA LEU A 797 -45.38 -3.73 48.85
C LEU A 797 -46.45 -4.43 49.69
N ARG A 798 -46.86 -5.66 49.32
CA ARG A 798 -47.75 -6.50 50.15
C ARG A 798 -47.09 -6.90 51.46
N ALA A 799 -45.82 -7.29 51.41
CA ALA A 799 -45.06 -7.75 52.57
C ALA A 799 -44.53 -6.60 53.45
N THR A 800 -44.54 -5.36 52.96
CA THR A 800 -43.96 -4.20 53.65
C THR A 800 -45.00 -3.43 54.47
N ASP A 801 -44.65 -3.06 55.70
CA ASP A 801 -45.43 -2.19 56.58
C ASP A 801 -45.76 -0.85 55.87
N PRO A 802 -47.02 -0.40 55.84
CA PRO A 802 -47.42 0.88 55.24
C PRO A 802 -46.61 2.09 55.70
N ALA A 803 -46.11 2.10 56.95
CA ALA A 803 -45.26 3.18 57.47
C ALA A 803 -43.88 3.26 56.77
N ARG A 804 -43.51 2.25 55.98
CA ARG A 804 -42.24 2.14 55.25
C ARG A 804 -42.40 2.16 53.73
N TRP A 805 -43.58 2.52 53.24
CA TRP A 805 -43.81 2.68 51.81
C TRP A 805 -42.97 3.82 51.21
N PRO A 806 -42.61 3.73 49.92
CA PRO A 806 -41.88 4.80 49.23
C PRO A 806 -42.74 6.07 49.14
N GLN A 807 -42.10 7.21 48.89
CA GLN A 807 -42.79 8.47 48.64
C GLN A 807 -43.16 8.64 47.16
N VAL A 808 -42.44 8.00 46.24
CA VAL A 808 -42.72 8.04 44.80
C VAL A 808 -42.42 6.68 44.17
N LEU A 809 -43.28 6.25 43.26
CA LEU A 809 -43.07 5.11 42.36
C LEU A 809 -42.70 5.61 40.96
N LEU A 810 -41.61 5.13 40.40
CA LEU A 810 -41.29 5.24 38.98
C LEU A 810 -41.64 3.91 38.32
N CYS A 811 -42.40 3.94 37.24
CA CYS A 811 -42.83 2.72 36.56
C CYS A 811 -42.70 2.90 35.05
N ASP A 812 -41.90 2.06 34.40
CA ASP A 812 -41.98 1.95 32.96
C ASP A 812 -43.36 1.41 32.55
N LEU A 813 -43.97 2.02 31.54
CA LEU A 813 -45.25 1.55 31.01
C LEU A 813 -45.09 0.24 30.23
N MET A 814 -43.89 -0.05 29.71
CA MET A 814 -43.61 -1.26 28.93
C MET A 814 -42.61 -2.14 29.67
N LEU A 815 -43.11 -3.14 30.41
CA LEU A 815 -42.28 -4.15 31.07
C LEU A 815 -42.35 -5.45 30.26
N GLY A 816 -41.23 -6.16 30.06
CA GLY A 816 -41.06 -7.35 29.20
C GLY A 816 -41.95 -8.59 29.44
N GLY A 817 -43.03 -8.44 30.19
CA GLY A 817 -44.12 -9.41 30.37
C GLY A 817 -45.36 -8.84 31.08
N GLU A 818 -45.39 -7.52 31.38
CA GLU A 818 -46.45 -6.86 32.15
C GLU A 818 -46.70 -5.45 31.60
N ASP A 819 -47.96 -5.00 31.65
CA ASP A 819 -48.31 -3.62 31.30
C ASP A 819 -48.22 -2.74 32.57
N GLY A 820 -47.45 -1.65 32.51
CA GLY A 820 -47.31 -0.71 33.62
C GLY A 820 -48.65 -0.06 34.04
N TYR A 821 -49.64 0.03 33.14
CA TYR A 821 -50.99 0.43 33.52
C TYR A 821 -51.67 -0.59 34.43
N ASP A 822 -51.48 -1.88 34.18
CA ASP A 822 -52.00 -2.96 35.01
C ASP A 822 -51.30 -3.03 36.37
N VAL A 823 -49.99 -2.76 36.41
CA VAL A 823 -49.23 -2.65 37.66
C VAL A 823 -49.80 -1.56 38.54
N LEU A 824 -50.08 -0.38 37.98
CA LEU A 824 -50.69 0.72 38.71
C LEU A 824 -52.12 0.39 39.16
N ARG A 825 -52.94 -0.24 38.31
CA ARG A 825 -54.30 -0.67 38.70
C ARG A 825 -54.27 -1.63 39.88
N ARG A 826 -53.39 -2.63 39.86
CA ARG A 826 -53.20 -3.60 40.97
C ARG A 826 -52.66 -2.92 42.23
N LEU A 827 -51.81 -1.90 42.09
CA LEU A 827 -51.37 -1.07 43.21
C LEU A 827 -52.57 -0.32 43.83
N ARG A 828 -53.43 0.28 43.02
CA ARG A 828 -54.65 0.97 43.50
C ARG A 828 -55.63 0.00 44.16
N GLU A 829 -55.78 -1.23 43.66
CA GLU A 829 -56.57 -2.29 44.32
C GLU A 829 -55.98 -2.66 45.69
N LEU A 830 -54.66 -2.76 45.78
CA LEU A 830 -53.93 -3.05 47.01
C LEU A 830 -54.04 -1.91 48.04
N GLU A 831 -54.03 -0.66 47.59
CA GLU A 831 -54.34 0.52 48.41
C GLU A 831 -55.80 0.49 48.89
N GLY A 832 -56.74 0.18 47.99
CA GLY A 832 -58.18 0.11 48.28
C GLY A 832 -58.55 -0.94 49.32
N GLN A 833 -57.99 -2.15 49.22
CA GLN A 833 -58.19 -3.25 50.17
C GLN A 833 -57.66 -2.94 51.58
N ARG A 834 -56.78 -1.94 51.72
CA ARG A 834 -56.10 -1.59 52.97
C ARG A 834 -56.66 -0.32 53.63
N SER A 835 -57.75 0.24 53.10
CA SER A 835 -58.37 1.52 53.51
C SER A 835 -58.82 1.53 54.99
N SER A 836 -57.90 1.80 55.91
CA SER A 836 -58.19 2.28 57.26
C SER A 836 -57.15 3.29 57.79
N LEU A 837 -56.18 3.69 56.97
CA LEU A 837 -55.25 4.76 57.31
C LEU A 837 -55.36 5.85 56.26
N ALA A 838 -55.64 7.07 56.72
CA ALA A 838 -55.80 8.29 55.94
C ALA A 838 -54.49 8.73 55.24
N GLY A 839 -54.00 7.90 54.32
CA GLY A 839 -52.80 8.13 53.52
C GLY A 839 -53.18 8.30 52.05
N ARG A 840 -52.66 9.37 51.44
CA ARG A 840 -52.80 9.66 50.01
C ARG A 840 -52.31 8.45 49.17
N PRO A 841 -52.94 8.14 48.02
CA PRO A 841 -52.43 7.13 47.09
C PRO A 841 -50.96 7.41 46.74
N LEU A 842 -50.14 6.37 46.68
CA LEU A 842 -48.71 6.46 46.35
C LEU A 842 -48.56 7.22 45.02
N PRO A 843 -47.85 8.35 45.01
CA PRO A 843 -47.59 9.09 43.79
C PRO A 843 -46.78 8.23 42.81
N ALA A 844 -47.24 8.15 41.57
CA ALA A 844 -46.58 7.37 40.52
C ALA A 844 -46.19 8.26 39.34
N ILE A 845 -44.97 8.07 38.82
CA ILE A 845 -44.46 8.67 37.59
C ILE A 845 -44.37 7.57 36.54
N ALA A 846 -45.08 7.75 35.43
CA ALA A 846 -44.94 6.90 34.27
C ALA A 846 -43.65 7.29 33.53
N LEU A 847 -42.79 6.32 33.30
CA LEU A 847 -41.65 6.42 32.40
C LEU A 847 -42.04 5.79 31.08
N THR A 848 -41.81 6.48 29.96
CA THR A 848 -42.20 5.95 28.65
C THR A 848 -41.12 6.13 27.61
N GLY A 849 -40.84 5.08 26.83
CA GLY A 849 -40.00 5.18 25.63
C GLY A 849 -40.68 5.85 24.43
N TYR A 850 -41.94 6.27 24.56
CA TYR A 850 -42.77 6.81 23.48
C TYR A 850 -43.31 8.19 23.86
N ALA A 851 -43.37 9.10 22.89
CA ALA A 851 -43.97 10.42 23.06
C ALA A 851 -45.13 10.57 22.07
N ASP A 852 -46.31 10.09 22.46
CA ASP A 852 -47.58 10.46 21.84
C ASP A 852 -48.32 11.40 22.81
N ALA A 853 -48.93 12.49 22.32
CA ALA A 853 -49.71 13.41 23.16
C ALA A 853 -50.91 12.71 23.85
N LEU A 854 -51.33 11.57 23.28
CA LEU A 854 -52.34 10.69 23.85
C LEU A 854 -51.82 9.85 25.03
N ASP A 855 -50.52 9.55 25.10
CA ASP A 855 -49.96 8.70 26.17
C ASP A 855 -49.89 9.43 27.51
N GLU A 856 -49.59 10.73 27.51
CA GLU A 856 -49.68 11.54 28.72
C GLU A 856 -51.13 11.62 29.23
N GLN A 857 -52.10 11.76 28.32
CA GLN A 857 -53.53 11.74 28.67
C GLN A 857 -53.96 10.37 29.22
N ARG A 858 -53.48 9.26 28.64
CA ARG A 858 -53.75 7.89 29.12
C ARG A 858 -53.10 7.60 30.46
N ALA A 859 -51.85 8.01 30.67
CA ALA A 859 -51.16 7.89 31.96
C ALA A 859 -51.90 8.64 33.07
N ARG A 860 -52.33 9.89 32.81
CA ARG A 860 -53.15 10.64 33.76
C ARG A 860 -54.52 9.98 33.99
N ALA A 861 -55.16 9.46 32.94
CA ALA A 861 -56.44 8.75 33.06
C ALA A 861 -56.32 7.43 33.85
N ALA A 862 -55.17 6.76 33.77
CA ALA A 862 -54.86 5.54 34.52
C ALA A 862 -54.42 5.80 35.98
N GLY A 863 -54.23 7.07 36.37
CA GLY A 863 -53.93 7.47 37.74
C GLY A 863 -52.45 7.74 38.06
N TYR A 864 -51.60 7.89 37.04
CA TYR A 864 -50.24 8.42 37.20
C TYR A 864 -50.26 9.94 37.46
N ASN A 865 -49.34 10.41 38.30
CA ASN A 865 -49.27 11.81 38.73
C ASN A 865 -48.33 12.66 37.87
N ALA A 866 -47.35 12.03 37.22
CA ALA A 866 -46.51 12.65 36.22
C ALA A 866 -46.15 11.63 35.13
N HIS A 867 -45.74 12.13 33.99
CA HIS A 867 -45.33 11.35 32.83
C HIS A 867 -44.01 11.92 32.32
N LEU A 868 -42.98 11.08 32.18
CA LEU A 868 -41.66 11.47 31.73
C LEU A 868 -41.22 10.55 30.59
N HIS A 869 -40.61 11.14 29.56
CA HIS A 869 -40.16 10.40 28.39
C HIS A 869 -38.70 9.98 28.54
N LYS A 870 -38.37 8.73 28.18
CA LYS A 870 -37.01 8.19 28.13
C LYS A 870 -36.32 8.64 26.83
N PRO A 871 -35.06 9.09 26.87
CA PRO A 871 -34.21 9.22 28.05
C PRO A 871 -34.60 10.42 28.91
N VAL A 872 -34.83 10.20 30.21
CA VAL A 872 -35.29 11.23 31.13
C VAL A 872 -34.11 12.11 31.55
N PRO A 873 -34.15 13.43 31.34
CA PRO A 873 -33.12 14.34 31.85
C PRO A 873 -33.06 14.27 33.39
N PRO A 874 -31.87 14.10 34.00
CA PRO A 874 -31.74 13.98 35.47
C PRO A 874 -32.40 15.14 36.24
N ALA A 875 -32.26 16.37 35.76
CA ALA A 875 -32.87 17.54 36.40
C ALA A 875 -34.41 17.52 36.38
N GLU A 876 -35.02 16.97 35.32
CA GLU A 876 -36.47 16.87 35.18
C GLU A 876 -37.03 15.74 36.05
N LEU A 877 -36.33 14.61 36.12
CA LEU A 877 -36.66 13.50 37.02
C LEU A 877 -36.64 13.95 38.49
N ILE A 878 -35.55 14.64 38.90
CA ILE A 878 -35.39 15.15 40.27
C ILE A 878 -36.50 16.16 40.59
N ALA A 879 -36.81 17.08 39.67
CA ALA A 879 -37.87 18.06 39.87
C ALA A 879 -39.26 17.41 40.00
N ALA A 880 -39.56 16.38 39.19
CA ALA A 880 -40.82 15.66 39.24
C ALA A 880 -40.99 14.86 40.53
N ILE A 881 -39.94 14.12 40.95
CA ILE A 881 -39.95 13.36 42.21
C ILE A 881 -40.15 14.30 43.40
N ARG A 882 -39.40 15.41 43.46
CA ARG A 882 -39.52 16.38 44.56
C ARG A 882 -40.92 17.00 44.63
N ARG A 883 -41.48 17.39 43.47
CA ARG A 883 -42.82 17.96 43.36
C ARG A 883 -43.89 17.01 43.89
N LEU A 884 -43.78 15.72 43.59
CA LEU A 884 -44.75 14.72 44.02
C LEU A 884 -44.57 14.31 45.48
N ALA A 885 -43.33 14.21 45.95
CA ALA A 885 -43.02 13.89 47.33
C ALA A 885 -43.43 14.99 48.33
N HIS A 886 -43.45 16.26 47.90
CA HIS A 886 -43.75 17.42 48.76
C HIS A 886 -45.11 18.10 48.46
N ALA A 887 -45.96 17.53 47.60
CA ALA A 887 -47.24 18.15 47.26
C ALA A 887 -48.17 18.25 48.50
N PRO A 888 -48.67 19.43 48.90
CA PRO A 888 -49.58 19.59 50.05
C PRO A 888 -50.91 18.85 49.83
N SER A 889 -51.57 18.48 50.93
CA SER A 889 -52.82 17.72 50.92
C SER A 889 -53.94 18.53 50.26
N ARG A 890 -54.79 17.87 49.46
CA ARG A 890 -55.97 18.48 48.83
C ARG A 890 -57.12 18.78 49.81
N ALA A 891 -56.86 18.75 51.12
CA ALA A 891 -57.79 19.19 52.15
C ALA A 891 -57.61 20.68 52.57
N ASP A 892 -56.72 21.43 51.91
CA ASP A 892 -56.50 22.87 52.18
C ASP A 892 -56.82 23.82 51.01
N THR A 893 -57.43 23.34 49.91
CA THR A 893 -57.69 24.21 48.75
C THR A 893 -58.98 23.88 47.97
N ALA A 894 -60.10 24.30 48.53
CA ALA A 894 -61.31 24.71 47.84
C ALA A 894 -62.00 25.96 48.47
N LEU A 895 -61.38 27.12 48.71
CA LEU A 895 -60.16 27.44 49.48
C LEU A 895 -60.49 27.36 50.98
N PRO A 896 -61.29 26.37 51.38
CA PRO A 896 -60.84 25.01 51.66
C PRO A 896 -61.66 23.93 50.96
#